data_AF-A0A2W0AQA0-F1
#
_entry.id   AF-A0A2W0AQA0-F1
#
_cell.length_a   1.000
_cell.length_b   1.000
_cell.length_c   1.000
_cell.angle_alpha   90.00
_cell.angle_beta   90.00
_cell.angle_gamma   90.00
#
_symmetry.space_group_name_H-M   'P 1'
#
loop_
_entity.id
_entity.type
_entity.pdbx_description
1 polymer ?
#
loop_
_entity_poly.entity_id
_entity_poly.type
_entity_poly.pdbx_seq_one_letter_code
_entity_poly.pdbx_strand_id
1 'polypeptide(L)'
;MKSGIASFLIAVVLAMIGTLSAQDSRFRPDRQQIPTPGCLVMKGAWEGGSTACTQNEHDDWLADIRHWRNERRIRIGYNGSRYDLAALKWTQSSFFQPQMMVEDRYFYDPIVHRYTVDRYLDDLEKRYGGIDAVLIWPTYPNMGIDNRNQQDMIRYMPGGVEGVRGMIADFHRRGVRVLFPMMMWDQGTRDPGMDWPDAIAKLMAEIGADGINGDTQDGVPLAFSTAADKIGHPLAFEPEGGPADEALAWNVMTWGQYQFPFVPMVDKYKWLEPRHMVNISDRWKRDKTDNLQFAFFNGVGWESWENIWGIWNGITPRDAEATRRVAAIERAVAPFLVSADWEPLAPMLRYGVYASRWPLDQQTVWTIVNRNEYNVNGPQIELATEDGTRYFDLYHGVELAPVKDQAGGTQLSFPIEAHGYGALLASRIAPDSAIQELMSKTKELSATPLASYSHEWKVLPQHIVPIAATKPPSGSPADMAKIPEGDFRFRVQGIEIEGFDDIGVDVQYPWEDSPRRFHDHPMHVKSFWIDKYPVTNAQFKKFLDATHYHPHDDLNFLRDWSNSTYPAGWDNKPVTWVSLEDARTYASWAGKRLPHEWEWQYAAQGTDGRLYPWGNAWNADAVPVPDESRTMRGPDAVDAKPQGASPFGVMDLVGNVWQWTEEFQDDHTVGGILRGGSYYQPQGSIWYFPQAYKLNEHGKLLMTSPSMDRSGGLGFRCAQDAE
;
A
#
# COMPACT_ATOMS: atom_id res chain seq x y z
N MET A 1 29.28 -60.81 -40.97
CA MET A 1 29.90 -59.47 -40.95
C MET A 1 29.38 -58.69 -42.16
N LYS A 2 29.02 -57.41 -41.99
CA LYS A 2 28.39 -56.50 -42.97
C LYS A 2 26.86 -56.57 -43.11
N SER A 3 26.14 -56.20 -42.04
CA SER A 3 24.80 -55.56 -42.17
C SER A 3 24.32 -54.87 -40.88
N GLY A 4 24.93 -55.14 -39.72
CA GLY A 4 24.49 -54.58 -38.43
C GLY A 4 25.10 -53.23 -38.01
N ILE A 5 25.97 -52.60 -38.80
CA ILE A 5 26.72 -51.39 -38.36
C ILE A 5 26.09 -50.08 -38.88
N ALA A 6 25.30 -50.12 -39.96
CA ALA A 6 24.71 -48.91 -40.54
C ALA A 6 23.49 -48.39 -39.75
N SER A 7 22.69 -49.27 -39.13
CA SER A 7 21.50 -48.86 -38.36
C SER A 7 21.84 -48.32 -36.97
N PHE A 8 22.99 -48.68 -36.41
CA PHE A 8 23.41 -48.18 -35.09
C PHE A 8 24.04 -46.78 -35.16
N LEU A 9 24.72 -46.44 -36.26
CA LEU A 9 25.24 -45.08 -36.45
C LEU A 9 24.15 -44.05 -36.74
N ILE A 10 23.05 -44.41 -37.42
CA ILE A 10 21.93 -43.49 -37.64
C ILE A 10 21.16 -43.24 -36.34
N ALA A 11 21.00 -44.27 -35.48
CA ALA A 11 20.38 -44.10 -34.16
C ALA A 11 21.25 -43.29 -33.18
N VAL A 12 22.58 -43.39 -33.26
CA VAL A 12 23.50 -42.60 -32.42
C VAL A 12 23.67 -41.17 -32.92
N VAL A 13 23.59 -40.91 -34.23
CA VAL A 13 23.57 -39.53 -34.77
C VAL A 13 22.22 -38.85 -34.52
N LEU A 14 21.09 -39.58 -34.50
CA LEU A 14 19.80 -39.04 -34.05
C LEU A 14 19.69 -38.91 -32.51
N ALA A 15 20.39 -39.75 -31.73
CA ALA A 15 20.48 -39.59 -30.28
C ALA A 15 21.44 -38.47 -29.85
N MET A 16 22.43 -38.11 -30.67
CA MET A 16 23.25 -36.90 -30.49
C MET A 16 22.58 -35.60 -30.99
N ILE A 17 21.36 -35.67 -31.53
CA ILE A 17 20.50 -34.51 -31.84
C ILE A 17 19.38 -34.35 -30.79
N GLY A 18 19.27 -35.27 -29.83
CA GLY A 18 18.11 -35.36 -28.93
C GLY A 18 18.32 -34.95 -27.48
N THR A 19 19.54 -34.60 -27.05
CA THR A 19 19.75 -33.87 -25.80
C THR A 19 19.97 -32.41 -26.15
N LEU A 20 18.91 -31.76 -26.65
CA LEU A 20 18.73 -30.32 -26.40
C LEU A 20 18.74 -30.20 -24.88
N SER A 21 19.91 -29.95 -24.30
CA SER A 21 19.99 -29.22 -23.05
C SER A 21 19.08 -28.02 -23.27
N ALA A 22 17.92 -28.02 -22.62
CA ALA A 22 17.03 -26.87 -22.55
C ALA A 22 17.92 -25.64 -22.34
N GLN A 23 18.12 -24.84 -23.39
CA GLN A 23 19.13 -23.81 -23.36
C GLN A 23 18.52 -22.66 -22.56
N ASP A 24 18.77 -22.69 -21.25
CA ASP A 24 18.42 -21.59 -20.37
C ASP A 24 19.08 -20.32 -20.92
N SER A 25 18.32 -19.21 -20.95
CA SER A 25 18.79 -17.87 -21.31
C SER A 25 20.17 -17.58 -20.71
N ARG A 26 21.06 -16.93 -21.47
CA ARG A 26 22.31 -16.39 -20.90
C ARG A 26 22.02 -15.25 -19.93
N PHE A 27 20.86 -14.61 -20.09
CA PHE A 27 20.32 -13.55 -19.24
C PHE A 27 19.09 -14.07 -18.50
N ARG A 28 19.28 -15.06 -17.63
CA ARG A 28 18.18 -15.62 -16.83
C ARG A 28 17.54 -14.50 -16.00
N PRO A 29 16.20 -14.43 -15.92
CA PRO A 29 15.55 -13.49 -15.01
C PRO A 29 16.04 -13.69 -13.57
N ASP A 30 16.34 -12.59 -12.89
CA ASP A 30 16.54 -12.53 -11.44
C ASP A 30 15.24 -12.02 -10.82
N ARG A 31 14.53 -12.93 -10.13
CA ARG A 31 13.16 -12.71 -9.65
C ARG A 31 12.23 -12.21 -10.76
N GLN A 32 11.73 -10.97 -10.68
CA GLN A 32 10.81 -10.36 -11.64
C GLN A 32 11.53 -9.54 -12.74
N GLN A 33 12.86 -9.50 -12.78
CA GLN A 33 13.60 -8.62 -13.69
C GLN A 33 14.58 -9.41 -14.56
N ILE A 34 14.67 -9.07 -15.85
CA ILE A 34 15.64 -9.65 -16.78
C ILE A 34 16.89 -8.76 -16.83
N PRO A 35 18.08 -9.30 -16.55
CA PRO A 35 19.33 -8.55 -16.59
C PRO A 35 19.67 -7.99 -17.97
N THR A 36 20.37 -6.86 -17.97
CA THR A 36 20.82 -6.15 -19.17
C THR A 36 22.13 -6.75 -19.69
N PRO A 37 22.49 -6.54 -20.97
CA PRO A 37 23.81 -6.92 -21.45
C PRO A 37 24.91 -6.10 -20.74
N GLY A 38 26.00 -6.77 -20.35
CA GLY A 38 27.05 -6.18 -19.52
C GLY A 38 27.78 -4.99 -20.16
N CYS A 39 27.78 -4.92 -21.50
CA CYS A 39 28.34 -3.81 -22.30
C CYS A 39 27.69 -2.44 -22.01
N LEU A 40 26.45 -2.41 -21.49
CA LEU A 40 25.73 -1.17 -21.18
C LEU A 40 26.14 -0.57 -19.83
N VAL A 41 26.84 -1.34 -19.00
CA VAL A 41 27.35 -0.88 -17.71
C VAL A 41 28.80 -0.41 -17.91
N MET A 42 29.03 0.90 -17.91
CA MET A 42 30.40 1.41 -18.00
C MET A 42 31.13 1.26 -16.66
N LYS A 43 32.07 0.30 -16.56
CA LYS A 43 32.93 0.10 -15.38
C LYS A 43 34.39 0.34 -15.74
N GLY A 44 35.11 1.10 -14.90
CA GLY A 44 36.57 1.20 -14.98
C GLY A 44 37.09 1.87 -16.25
N ALA A 45 36.38 2.86 -16.81
CA ALA A 45 36.78 3.55 -18.06
C ALA A 45 38.22 4.10 -18.03
N TRP A 46 38.73 4.47 -16.85
CA TRP A 46 40.10 4.94 -16.63
C TRP A 46 41.16 3.82 -16.56
N GLU A 47 40.75 2.57 -16.38
CA GLU A 47 41.60 1.38 -16.27
C GLU A 47 41.57 0.52 -17.55
N GLY A 48 41.03 1.06 -18.65
CA GLY A 48 40.77 0.30 -19.89
C GLY A 48 39.50 -0.54 -19.85
N GLY A 49 38.56 -0.21 -18.96
CA GLY A 49 37.29 -0.92 -18.79
C GLY A 49 36.23 -0.70 -19.89
N SER A 50 35.19 -1.55 -19.84
CA SER A 50 34.02 -1.72 -20.72
C SER A 50 33.94 -0.87 -22.00
N THR A 51 33.95 -1.53 -23.16
CA THR A 51 33.61 -0.94 -24.46
C THR A 51 32.11 -0.65 -24.57
N ALA A 52 31.76 0.42 -25.30
CA ALA A 52 30.36 0.69 -25.63
C ALA A 52 29.73 -0.51 -26.36
N CYS A 53 28.46 -0.79 -26.08
CA CYS A 53 27.78 -1.91 -26.70
C CYS A 53 27.68 -1.73 -28.22
N THR A 54 28.07 -2.75 -28.96
CA THR A 54 27.89 -2.81 -30.41
C THR A 54 26.45 -3.22 -30.76
N GLN A 55 26.01 -2.90 -31.98
CA GLN A 55 24.69 -3.33 -32.48
C GLN A 55 24.53 -4.85 -32.39
N ASN A 56 25.56 -5.60 -32.78
CA ASN A 56 25.54 -7.07 -32.75
C ASN A 56 25.37 -7.63 -31.33
N GLU A 57 26.01 -7.02 -30.31
CA GLU A 57 25.86 -7.46 -28.92
C GLU A 57 24.44 -7.22 -28.38
N HIS A 58 23.81 -6.11 -28.78
CA HIS A 58 22.41 -5.84 -28.46
C HIS A 58 21.47 -6.82 -29.17
N ASP A 59 21.68 -7.05 -30.48
CA ASP A 59 20.89 -7.97 -31.28
C ASP A 59 20.98 -9.41 -30.74
N ASP A 60 22.18 -9.85 -30.35
CA ASP A 60 22.41 -11.17 -29.74
C ASP A 60 21.71 -11.30 -28.38
N TRP A 61 21.72 -10.25 -27.55
CA TRP A 61 20.99 -10.24 -26.28
C TRP A 61 19.48 -10.29 -26.49
N LEU A 62 18.96 -9.48 -27.41
CA LEU A 62 17.52 -9.43 -27.72
C LEU A 62 17.04 -10.77 -28.29
N ALA A 63 17.83 -11.41 -29.15
CA ALA A 63 17.55 -12.74 -29.67
C ALA A 63 17.50 -13.81 -28.55
N ASP A 64 18.41 -13.74 -27.58
CA ASP A 64 18.47 -14.64 -26.42
C ASP A 64 17.19 -14.54 -25.56
N ILE A 65 16.78 -13.32 -25.19
CA ILE A 65 15.57 -13.12 -24.35
C ILE A 65 14.27 -13.39 -25.12
N ARG A 66 14.24 -13.19 -26.45
CA ARG A 66 13.11 -13.59 -27.32
C ARG A 66 12.98 -15.10 -27.41
N HIS A 67 14.10 -15.79 -27.59
CA HIS A 67 14.12 -17.25 -27.57
C HIS A 67 13.58 -17.77 -26.22
N TRP A 68 14.07 -17.20 -25.11
CA TRP A 68 13.57 -17.53 -23.77
C TRP A 68 12.07 -17.32 -23.62
N ARG A 69 11.53 -16.16 -24.05
CA ARG A 69 10.08 -15.87 -24.00
C ARG A 69 9.27 -16.94 -24.73
N ASN A 70 9.67 -17.29 -25.95
CA ASN A 70 8.95 -18.26 -26.77
C ASN A 70 8.99 -19.67 -26.16
N GLU A 71 10.18 -20.14 -25.78
CA GLU A 71 10.35 -21.43 -25.08
C GLU A 71 9.54 -21.48 -23.79
N ARG A 72 9.57 -20.41 -22.99
CA ARG A 72 8.91 -20.37 -21.70
C ARG A 72 7.39 -20.45 -21.84
N ARG A 73 6.80 -19.66 -22.75
CA ARG A 73 5.36 -19.69 -23.03
C ARG A 73 4.88 -21.07 -23.49
N ILE A 74 5.68 -21.78 -24.29
CA ILE A 74 5.36 -23.16 -24.71
C ILE A 74 5.38 -24.10 -23.50
N ARG A 75 6.42 -24.04 -22.65
CA ARG A 75 6.57 -24.94 -21.50
C ARG A 75 5.47 -24.80 -20.47
N ILE A 76 5.04 -23.58 -20.20
CA ILE A 76 3.97 -23.31 -19.23
C ILE A 76 2.57 -23.55 -19.80
N GLY A 77 2.46 -23.94 -21.08
CA GLY A 77 1.17 -24.09 -21.75
C GLY A 77 0.37 -22.79 -21.79
N TYR A 78 1.06 -21.67 -22.05
CA TYR A 78 0.48 -20.33 -21.91
C TYR A 78 -0.83 -20.16 -22.69
N ASN A 79 -1.85 -19.65 -22.00
CA ASN A 79 -3.13 -19.30 -22.57
C ASN A 79 -3.45 -17.83 -22.26
N GLY A 80 -3.55 -17.00 -23.31
CA GLY A 80 -3.81 -15.57 -23.17
C GLY A 80 -5.28 -15.15 -23.24
N SER A 81 -6.22 -16.10 -23.29
CA SER A 81 -7.66 -15.80 -23.46
C SER A 81 -8.23 -14.89 -22.37
N ARG A 82 -7.67 -14.91 -21.16
CA ARG A 82 -8.12 -14.03 -20.08
C ARG A 82 -7.84 -12.55 -20.35
N TYR A 83 -6.74 -12.24 -21.05
CA TYR A 83 -6.43 -10.87 -21.50
C TYR A 83 -7.40 -10.38 -22.58
N ASP A 84 -8.07 -11.28 -23.29
CA ASP A 84 -9.02 -10.93 -24.35
C ASP A 84 -10.44 -10.68 -23.81
N LEU A 85 -10.68 -10.95 -22.52
CA LEU A 85 -11.97 -10.68 -21.89
C LEU A 85 -12.25 -9.17 -21.86
N ALA A 86 -13.40 -8.76 -22.42
CA ALA A 86 -13.79 -7.37 -22.46
C ALA A 86 -13.83 -6.71 -21.07
N ALA A 87 -14.24 -7.46 -20.04
CA ALA A 87 -14.30 -7.02 -18.65
C ALA A 87 -12.92 -6.71 -18.04
N LEU A 88 -11.84 -7.31 -18.56
CA LEU A 88 -10.48 -7.17 -18.03
C LEU A 88 -9.56 -6.35 -18.94
N LYS A 89 -10.04 -5.92 -20.11
CA LYS A 89 -9.22 -5.20 -21.09
C LYS A 89 -8.65 -3.88 -20.54
N TRP A 90 -9.31 -3.28 -19.55
CA TRP A 90 -8.85 -2.06 -18.90
C TRP A 90 -7.49 -2.21 -18.22
N THR A 91 -7.12 -3.42 -17.77
CA THR A 91 -5.85 -3.65 -17.07
C THR A 91 -4.65 -3.31 -17.95
N GLN A 92 -4.80 -3.48 -19.27
CA GLN A 92 -3.75 -3.26 -20.28
C GLN A 92 -3.34 -1.79 -20.43
N SER A 93 -4.09 -0.87 -19.80
CA SER A 93 -3.82 0.57 -19.81
C SER A 93 -3.99 1.19 -18.42
N SER A 94 -3.80 0.41 -17.35
CA SER A 94 -3.86 0.88 -15.96
C SER A 94 -2.48 1.29 -15.45
N PHE A 95 -2.02 2.49 -15.80
CA PHE A 95 -0.64 2.93 -15.53
C PHE A 95 -0.45 3.56 -14.15
N PHE A 96 -1.48 4.20 -13.58
CA PHE A 96 -1.38 4.84 -12.28
C PHE A 96 -2.46 4.30 -11.35
N GLN A 97 -2.02 3.64 -10.27
CA GLN A 97 -2.88 3.02 -9.28
C GLN A 97 -2.43 3.40 -7.86
N PRO A 98 -2.95 4.47 -7.23
CA PRO A 98 -2.66 4.70 -5.83
C PRO A 98 -3.19 3.58 -4.94
N GLN A 99 -2.39 3.21 -3.93
CA GLN A 99 -2.86 2.51 -2.74
C GLN A 99 -3.29 3.54 -1.70
N MET A 100 -4.56 3.45 -1.31
CA MET A 100 -5.23 4.41 -0.44
C MET A 100 -5.77 3.72 0.81
N MET A 101 -5.44 4.27 1.98
CA MET A 101 -6.03 3.86 3.25
C MET A 101 -7.45 4.41 3.38
N VAL A 102 -8.38 3.61 3.90
CA VAL A 102 -9.77 4.07 4.11
C VAL A 102 -9.87 5.14 5.20
N GLU A 103 -8.86 5.20 6.07
CA GLU A 103 -8.71 6.19 7.12
C GLU A 103 -8.17 7.55 6.61
N ASP A 104 -7.94 7.71 5.31
CA ASP A 104 -7.52 8.98 4.75
C ASP A 104 -8.64 10.04 4.85
N ARG A 105 -8.35 11.14 5.54
CA ARG A 105 -9.28 12.27 5.76
C ARG A 105 -9.63 13.02 4.47
N TYR A 106 -8.86 12.86 3.39
CA TYR A 106 -9.23 13.36 2.06
C TYR A 106 -10.26 12.47 1.37
N PHE A 107 -10.42 11.22 1.82
CA PHE A 107 -11.30 10.23 1.23
C PHE A 107 -12.68 10.13 1.90
N TYR A 108 -12.75 10.35 3.22
CA TYR A 108 -14.01 10.37 3.96
C TYR A 108 -14.14 11.63 4.81
N ASP A 109 -15.32 12.26 4.79
CA ASP A 109 -15.65 13.40 5.64
C ASP A 109 -16.46 12.95 6.86
N PRO A 110 -15.87 12.96 8.07
CA PRO A 110 -16.53 12.46 9.27
C PRO A 110 -17.57 13.43 9.85
N ILE A 111 -17.66 14.68 9.37
CA ILE A 111 -18.64 15.66 9.87
C ILE A 111 -19.98 15.48 9.15
N VAL A 112 -19.93 15.29 7.83
CA VAL A 112 -21.15 15.09 7.02
C VAL A 112 -21.39 13.62 6.65
N HIS A 113 -20.55 12.71 7.15
CA HIS A 113 -20.67 11.25 7.01
C HIS A 113 -20.79 10.77 5.56
N ARG A 114 -19.84 11.17 4.70
CA ARG A 114 -19.83 10.77 3.29
C ARG A 114 -18.43 10.56 2.74
N TYR A 115 -18.32 9.65 1.78
CA TYR A 115 -17.15 9.56 0.93
C TYR A 115 -17.00 10.81 0.06
N THR A 116 -15.77 11.25 -0.14
CA THR A 116 -15.42 12.43 -0.92
C THR A 116 -14.58 12.05 -2.14
N VAL A 117 -15.06 11.08 -2.91
CA VAL A 117 -14.37 10.53 -4.10
C VAL A 117 -13.97 11.62 -5.08
N ASP A 118 -14.87 12.56 -5.39
CA ASP A 118 -14.54 13.65 -6.32
C ASP A 118 -13.42 14.57 -5.79
N ARG A 119 -13.40 14.88 -4.47
CA ARG A 119 -12.31 15.66 -3.86
C ARG A 119 -10.98 14.93 -3.97
N TYR A 120 -10.97 13.62 -3.70
CA TYR A 120 -9.78 12.79 -3.81
C TYR A 120 -9.27 12.73 -5.26
N LEU A 121 -10.16 12.47 -6.22
CA LEU A 121 -9.80 12.40 -7.63
C LEU A 121 -9.39 13.74 -8.23
N ASP A 122 -9.96 14.85 -7.77
CA ASP A 122 -9.57 16.19 -8.25
C ASP A 122 -8.15 16.58 -7.77
N ASP A 123 -7.76 16.17 -6.56
CA ASP A 123 -6.38 16.29 -6.09
C ASP A 123 -5.41 15.45 -6.95
N LEU A 124 -5.77 14.20 -7.23
CA LEU A 124 -4.94 13.32 -8.05
C LEU A 124 -4.93 13.73 -9.53
N GLU A 125 -6.00 14.31 -10.07
CA GLU A 125 -5.98 14.95 -11.39
C GLU A 125 -4.95 16.07 -11.41
N LYS A 126 -4.88 16.88 -10.35
CA LYS A 126 -3.93 17.96 -10.23
C LYS A 126 -2.48 17.46 -10.08
N ARG A 127 -2.23 16.41 -9.31
CA ARG A 127 -0.86 15.93 -8.99
C ARG A 127 -0.34 14.84 -9.93
N TYR A 128 -1.22 14.01 -10.48
CA TYR A 128 -0.87 12.84 -11.33
C TYR A 128 -1.35 13.02 -12.77
N GLY A 129 -2.27 13.95 -13.03
CA GLY A 129 -2.98 14.01 -14.32
C GLY A 129 -4.05 12.94 -14.44
N GLY A 130 -4.55 12.46 -13.30
CA GLY A 130 -5.58 11.43 -13.17
C GLY A 130 -4.99 10.06 -12.83
N ILE A 131 -5.85 9.14 -12.39
CA ILE A 131 -5.52 7.75 -12.08
C ILE A 131 -6.41 6.80 -12.88
N ASP A 132 -5.96 5.57 -13.10
CA ASP A 132 -6.67 4.57 -13.90
C ASP A 132 -7.40 3.55 -13.02
N ALA A 133 -6.81 3.24 -11.86
CA ALA A 133 -7.37 2.38 -10.84
C ALA A 133 -7.02 2.91 -9.44
N VAL A 134 -7.67 2.41 -8.39
CA VAL A 134 -7.33 2.67 -6.99
C VAL A 134 -7.41 1.36 -6.21
N LEU A 135 -6.40 1.10 -5.39
CA LEU A 135 -6.41 0.04 -4.40
C LEU A 135 -6.88 0.62 -3.06
N ILE A 136 -8.08 0.25 -2.62
CA ILE A 136 -8.68 0.75 -1.37
C ILE A 136 -8.37 -0.25 -0.25
N TRP A 137 -7.71 0.21 0.81
CA TRP A 137 -7.15 -0.64 1.86
C TRP A 137 -7.85 -0.48 3.23
N PRO A 138 -8.72 -1.43 3.64
CA PRO A 138 -9.45 -1.36 4.92
C PRO A 138 -8.97 -2.33 6.02
N THR A 139 -7.94 -3.16 5.77
CA THR A 139 -7.62 -4.30 6.64
C THR A 139 -6.51 -3.99 7.65
N TYR A 140 -5.25 -4.16 7.26
CA TYR A 140 -4.08 -3.82 8.06
C TYR A 140 -3.92 -2.27 8.12
N PRO A 141 -3.52 -1.66 9.26
CA PRO A 141 -2.99 -2.27 10.49
C PRO A 141 -4.03 -2.71 11.51
N ASN A 142 -5.32 -2.38 11.34
CA ASN A 142 -6.34 -2.56 12.36
C ASN A 142 -6.82 -4.02 12.52
N MET A 143 -6.73 -4.84 11.46
CA MET A 143 -7.24 -6.21 11.47
C MET A 143 -6.57 -7.08 12.56
N GLY A 144 -7.36 -7.84 13.29
CA GLY A 144 -6.90 -8.69 14.39
C GLY A 144 -7.01 -8.07 15.79
N ILE A 145 -7.43 -6.80 15.89
CA ILE A 145 -7.83 -6.19 17.18
C ILE A 145 -9.08 -6.85 17.78
N ASP A 146 -9.89 -7.48 16.94
CA ASP A 146 -11.01 -8.36 17.27
C ASP A 146 -11.16 -9.43 16.17
N ASN A 147 -12.18 -10.28 16.27
CA ASN A 147 -12.37 -11.40 15.35
C ASN A 147 -12.99 -11.05 13.98
N ARG A 148 -13.11 -9.78 13.61
CA ARG A 148 -13.51 -9.40 12.25
C ARG A 148 -12.47 -9.88 11.25
N ASN A 149 -12.93 -10.53 10.20
CA ASN A 149 -12.10 -10.98 9.09
C ASN A 149 -12.00 -9.91 7.99
N GLN A 150 -11.18 -10.17 6.97
CA GLN A 150 -10.99 -9.22 5.86
C GLN A 150 -12.28 -8.78 5.14
N GLN A 151 -13.32 -9.63 5.10
CA GLN A 151 -14.61 -9.27 4.48
C GLN A 151 -15.41 -8.33 5.37
N ASP A 152 -15.39 -8.60 6.68
CA ASP A 152 -16.04 -7.75 7.68
C ASP A 152 -15.45 -6.34 7.65
N MET A 153 -14.13 -6.21 7.50
CA MET A 153 -13.48 -4.90 7.39
C MET A 153 -14.06 -4.06 6.24
N ILE A 154 -14.31 -4.67 5.08
CA ILE A 154 -14.97 -4.00 3.95
C ILE A 154 -16.45 -3.70 4.26
N ARG A 155 -17.18 -4.68 4.80
CA ARG A 155 -18.62 -4.53 5.11
C ARG A 155 -18.89 -3.49 6.18
N TYR A 156 -17.90 -3.15 7.01
CA TYR A 156 -18.01 -2.17 8.08
C TYR A 156 -17.38 -0.81 7.76
N MET A 157 -16.95 -0.61 6.52
CA MET A 157 -16.67 0.73 6.01
C MET A 157 -17.94 1.62 6.09
N PRO A 158 -17.80 2.96 6.09
CA PRO A 158 -18.92 3.90 6.20
C PRO A 158 -20.13 3.56 5.32
N GLY A 159 -21.32 3.54 5.91
CA GLY A 159 -22.57 3.23 5.21
C GLY A 159 -22.74 1.75 4.83
N GLY A 160 -21.85 0.86 5.28
CA GLY A 160 -21.87 -0.56 5.01
C GLY A 160 -21.77 -0.90 3.52
N VAL A 161 -22.32 -2.04 3.12
CA VAL A 161 -22.28 -2.54 1.73
C VAL A 161 -22.83 -1.51 0.73
N GLU A 162 -23.94 -0.84 1.05
CA GLU A 162 -24.55 0.14 0.15
C GLU A 162 -23.69 1.41 0.04
N GLY A 163 -23.10 1.86 1.14
CA GLY A 163 -22.14 2.98 1.14
C GLY A 163 -20.91 2.67 0.28
N VAL A 164 -20.32 1.48 0.45
CA VAL A 164 -19.17 1.02 -0.35
C VAL A 164 -19.54 0.91 -1.83
N ARG A 165 -20.69 0.33 -2.17
CA ARG A 165 -21.18 0.26 -3.56
C ARG A 165 -21.36 1.65 -4.17
N GLY A 166 -21.92 2.60 -3.41
CA GLY A 166 -22.08 3.99 -3.84
C GLY A 166 -20.73 4.66 -4.12
N MET A 167 -19.76 4.46 -3.24
CA MET A 167 -18.40 4.98 -3.39
C MET A 167 -17.68 4.40 -4.62
N ILE A 168 -17.83 3.10 -4.89
CA ILE A 168 -17.28 2.48 -6.11
C ILE A 168 -17.95 3.05 -7.36
N ALA A 169 -19.27 3.27 -7.34
CA ALA A 169 -19.99 3.89 -8.44
C ALA A 169 -19.52 5.34 -8.71
N ASP A 170 -19.12 6.09 -7.68
CA ASP A 170 -18.52 7.42 -7.82
C ASP A 170 -17.15 7.37 -8.52
N PHE A 171 -16.30 6.38 -8.20
CA PHE A 171 -15.05 6.15 -8.94
C PHE A 171 -15.31 5.76 -10.40
N HIS A 172 -16.25 4.84 -10.64
CA HIS A 172 -16.63 4.41 -11.99
C HIS A 172 -17.18 5.56 -12.83
N ARG A 173 -17.93 6.51 -12.24
CA ARG A 173 -18.40 7.73 -12.93
C ARG A 173 -17.24 8.54 -13.52
N ARG A 174 -16.07 8.49 -12.88
CA ARG A 174 -14.84 9.16 -13.30
C ARG A 174 -13.90 8.26 -14.11
N GLY A 175 -14.33 7.04 -14.45
CA GLY A 175 -13.56 6.09 -15.26
C GLY A 175 -12.47 5.34 -14.49
N VAL A 176 -12.45 5.43 -13.16
CA VAL A 176 -11.44 4.80 -12.30
C VAL A 176 -11.91 3.44 -11.82
N ARG A 177 -11.07 2.42 -11.93
CA ARG A 177 -11.34 1.05 -11.46
C ARG A 177 -11.00 0.88 -9.99
N VAL A 178 -11.70 -0.01 -9.30
CA VAL A 178 -11.53 -0.20 -7.85
C VAL A 178 -11.11 -1.63 -7.52
N LEU A 179 -10.00 -1.74 -6.78
CA LEU A 179 -9.49 -2.99 -6.24
C LEU A 179 -9.55 -2.97 -4.71
N PHE A 180 -9.72 -4.15 -4.12
CA PHE A 180 -9.55 -4.39 -2.69
C PHE A 180 -8.45 -5.41 -2.43
N PRO A 181 -7.77 -5.34 -1.29
CA PRO A 181 -6.73 -6.28 -0.97
C PRO A 181 -7.34 -7.58 -0.42
N MET A 182 -6.69 -8.72 -0.65
CA MET A 182 -7.06 -10.03 -0.12
C MET A 182 -5.90 -10.64 0.69
N MET A 183 -6.17 -10.99 1.94
CA MET A 183 -5.19 -11.52 2.89
C MET A 183 -5.30 -13.05 2.98
N MET A 184 -4.49 -13.81 2.23
CA MET A 184 -4.53 -15.29 2.35
C MET A 184 -3.97 -15.80 3.69
N TRP A 185 -3.15 -15.00 4.35
CA TRP A 185 -2.64 -15.29 5.69
C TRP A 185 -3.71 -15.12 6.78
N ASP A 186 -4.89 -14.56 6.47
CA ASP A 186 -6.01 -14.44 7.41
C ASP A 186 -6.69 -15.80 7.63
N GLN A 187 -6.12 -16.57 8.56
CA GLN A 187 -6.62 -17.88 8.99
C GLN A 187 -7.04 -17.89 10.47
N GLY A 188 -6.83 -16.78 11.18
CA GLY A 188 -6.99 -16.65 12.63
C GLY A 188 -8.24 -15.90 13.04
N THR A 189 -8.83 -15.09 12.16
CA THR A 189 -10.08 -14.37 12.42
C THR A 189 -11.30 -15.24 12.06
N ARG A 190 -12.51 -14.67 12.18
CA ARG A 190 -13.76 -15.39 11.95
C ARG A 190 -13.82 -16.04 10.56
N ASP A 191 -14.22 -17.31 10.53
CA ASP A 191 -14.43 -18.04 9.28
C ASP A 191 -15.61 -17.46 8.49
N PRO A 192 -15.49 -17.23 7.17
CA PRO A 192 -16.57 -16.70 6.34
C PRO A 192 -17.73 -17.70 6.12
N GLY A 193 -17.63 -18.94 6.61
CA GLY A 193 -18.65 -19.98 6.49
C GLY A 193 -18.70 -20.66 5.12
N MET A 194 -17.72 -20.38 4.25
CA MET A 194 -17.53 -20.97 2.92
C MET A 194 -16.08 -20.80 2.46
N ASP A 195 -15.70 -21.43 1.36
CA ASP A 195 -14.35 -21.30 0.82
C ASP A 195 -14.03 -19.84 0.42
N TRP A 196 -12.82 -19.38 0.76
CA TRP A 196 -12.35 -18.01 0.48
C TRP A 196 -12.57 -17.54 -0.98
N PRO A 197 -12.28 -18.35 -2.03
CA PRO A 197 -12.61 -18.00 -3.40
C PRO A 197 -14.06 -17.61 -3.63
N ASP A 198 -15.00 -18.40 -3.11
CA ASP A 198 -16.44 -18.13 -3.27
C ASP A 198 -16.87 -16.94 -2.41
N ALA A 199 -16.31 -16.79 -1.21
CA ALA A 199 -16.61 -15.68 -0.32
C ALA A 199 -16.19 -14.33 -0.94
N ILE A 200 -14.95 -14.24 -1.43
CA ILE A 200 -14.39 -13.02 -2.03
C ILE A 200 -15.13 -12.68 -3.33
N ALA A 201 -15.35 -13.66 -4.21
CA ALA A 201 -16.09 -13.43 -5.45
C ALA A 201 -17.49 -12.85 -5.18
N LYS A 202 -18.23 -13.41 -4.22
CA LYS A 202 -19.55 -12.91 -3.83
C LYS A 202 -19.50 -11.48 -3.31
N LEU A 203 -18.58 -11.16 -2.40
CA LEU A 203 -18.47 -9.81 -1.85
C LEU A 203 -18.10 -8.78 -2.93
N MET A 204 -17.12 -9.09 -3.79
CA MET A 204 -16.70 -8.18 -4.85
C MET A 204 -17.83 -7.91 -5.86
N ALA A 205 -18.62 -8.93 -6.21
CA ALA A 205 -19.80 -8.75 -7.03
C ALA A 205 -20.91 -7.95 -6.31
N GLU A 206 -21.09 -8.14 -5.00
CA GLU A 206 -22.07 -7.43 -4.19
C GLU A 206 -21.77 -5.92 -4.11
N ILE A 207 -20.49 -5.53 -3.99
CA ILE A 207 -20.08 -4.12 -3.92
C ILE A 207 -19.75 -3.52 -5.30
N GLY A 208 -19.54 -4.35 -6.33
CA GLY A 208 -19.24 -3.91 -7.69
C GLY A 208 -17.76 -3.61 -7.95
N ALA A 209 -16.83 -4.20 -7.20
CA ALA A 209 -15.39 -4.00 -7.38
C ALA A 209 -14.87 -4.68 -8.66
N ASP A 210 -13.79 -4.15 -9.24
CA ASP A 210 -13.23 -4.61 -10.53
C ASP A 210 -12.09 -5.64 -10.36
N GLY A 211 -11.44 -5.66 -9.20
CA GLY A 211 -10.30 -6.54 -8.98
C GLY A 211 -9.90 -6.74 -7.53
N ILE A 212 -8.93 -7.62 -7.36
CA ILE A 212 -8.33 -7.98 -6.08
C ILE A 212 -6.82 -7.83 -6.17
N ASN A 213 -6.24 -7.14 -5.20
CA ASN A 213 -4.81 -7.12 -4.95
C ASN A 213 -4.44 -8.23 -3.95
N GLY A 214 -3.48 -9.08 -4.30
CA GLY A 214 -3.05 -10.20 -3.46
C GLY A 214 -1.88 -9.80 -2.58
N ASP A 215 -2.16 -9.44 -1.33
CA ASP A 215 -1.14 -9.07 -0.34
C ASP A 215 -0.28 -10.27 0.06
N THR A 216 1.04 -10.06 0.13
CA THR A 216 2.08 -11.03 0.53
C THR A 216 2.00 -12.38 -0.19
N GLN A 217 1.47 -12.38 -1.41
CA GLN A 217 1.20 -13.58 -2.20
C GLN A 217 1.97 -13.57 -3.50
N ASP A 218 2.85 -14.55 -3.67
CA ASP A 218 3.49 -14.89 -4.94
C ASP A 218 2.51 -15.54 -5.95
N GLY A 219 1.26 -15.10 -5.98
CA GLY A 219 0.23 -15.59 -6.89
C GLY A 219 -1.12 -15.81 -6.21
N VAL A 220 -2.17 -15.26 -6.82
CA VAL A 220 -3.54 -15.65 -6.48
C VAL A 220 -3.85 -16.99 -7.16
N PRO A 221 -4.37 -18.00 -6.46
CA PRO A 221 -4.72 -19.29 -7.05
C PRO A 221 -5.84 -19.21 -8.10
N LEU A 222 -5.79 -20.09 -9.12
CA LEU A 222 -6.80 -20.20 -10.18
C LEU A 222 -8.25 -20.37 -9.66
N ALA A 223 -8.42 -20.93 -8.47
CA ALA A 223 -9.73 -21.12 -7.83
C ALA A 223 -10.48 -19.78 -7.65
N PHE A 224 -9.79 -18.67 -7.37
CA PHE A 224 -10.40 -17.35 -7.22
C PHE A 224 -10.95 -16.82 -8.54
N SER A 225 -10.17 -16.92 -9.60
CA SER A 225 -10.61 -16.63 -10.96
C SER A 225 -11.81 -17.47 -11.38
N THR A 226 -11.78 -18.76 -11.08
CA THR A 226 -12.89 -19.68 -11.39
C THR A 226 -14.16 -19.32 -10.61
N ALA A 227 -14.04 -18.94 -9.34
CA ALA A 227 -15.18 -18.53 -8.52
C ALA A 227 -15.83 -17.23 -9.02
N ALA A 228 -15.02 -16.24 -9.41
CA ALA A 228 -15.47 -14.99 -10.01
C ALA A 228 -16.22 -15.23 -11.35
N ASP A 229 -15.64 -16.06 -12.21
CA ASP A 229 -16.23 -16.40 -13.51
C ASP A 229 -17.57 -17.15 -13.34
N LYS A 230 -17.67 -18.07 -12.36
CA LYS A 230 -18.86 -18.86 -12.04
C LYS A 230 -20.08 -18.01 -11.68
N ILE A 231 -19.87 -16.85 -11.06
CA ILE A 231 -20.96 -15.94 -10.66
C ILE A 231 -21.23 -14.85 -11.69
N GLY A 232 -20.52 -14.85 -12.83
CA GLY A 232 -20.69 -13.89 -13.90
C GLY A 232 -20.08 -12.52 -13.63
N HIS A 233 -19.11 -12.44 -12.72
CA HIS A 233 -18.40 -11.21 -12.37
C HIS A 233 -16.87 -11.41 -12.43
N PRO A 234 -16.27 -11.47 -13.63
CA PRO A 234 -14.83 -11.66 -13.77
C PRO A 234 -14.04 -10.53 -13.09
N LEU A 235 -13.05 -10.91 -12.28
CA LEU A 235 -12.18 -9.98 -11.55
C LEU A 235 -10.75 -9.97 -12.13
N ALA A 236 -10.11 -8.79 -12.09
CA ALA A 236 -8.67 -8.68 -12.25
C ALA A 236 -7.98 -9.14 -10.96
N PHE A 237 -6.92 -9.93 -11.07
CA PHE A 237 -6.11 -10.37 -9.93
C PHE A 237 -4.70 -9.85 -10.08
N GLU A 238 -4.21 -9.23 -9.01
CA GLU A 238 -2.92 -8.53 -8.93
C GLU A 238 -2.12 -9.05 -7.71
N PRO A 239 -1.48 -10.22 -7.76
CA PRO A 239 -0.64 -10.72 -6.68
C PRO A 239 0.64 -9.90 -6.47
N GLU A 240 1.14 -9.90 -5.24
CA GLU A 240 2.43 -9.32 -4.86
C GLU A 240 3.62 -10.16 -5.32
N GLY A 241 4.59 -9.52 -5.94
CA GLY A 241 5.88 -10.10 -6.22
C GLY A 241 5.87 -10.97 -7.48
N GLY A 242 6.28 -12.23 -7.34
CA GLY A 242 6.78 -13.03 -8.45
C GLY A 242 6.03 -14.33 -8.65
N PRO A 243 4.78 -14.31 -9.16
CA PRO A 243 4.05 -15.54 -9.34
C PRO A 243 4.69 -16.54 -10.29
N ALA A 244 4.35 -17.81 -10.09
CA ALA A 244 4.69 -18.87 -11.03
C ALA A 244 4.30 -18.45 -12.45
N ASP A 245 5.15 -18.72 -13.43
CA ASP A 245 4.96 -18.21 -14.79
C ASP A 245 3.64 -18.71 -15.41
N GLU A 246 3.18 -19.91 -15.04
CA GLU A 246 1.87 -20.47 -15.41
C GLU A 246 0.71 -19.57 -14.99
N ALA A 247 0.85 -18.87 -13.85
CA ALA A 247 -0.19 -18.02 -13.29
C ALA A 247 -0.48 -16.78 -14.14
N LEU A 248 0.41 -16.42 -15.08
CA LEU A 248 0.14 -15.39 -16.09
C LEU A 248 -1.12 -15.67 -16.91
N ALA A 249 -1.58 -16.93 -16.98
CA ALA A 249 -2.83 -17.27 -17.68
C ALA A 249 -4.10 -16.81 -16.95
N TRP A 250 -4.03 -16.55 -15.63
CA TRP A 250 -5.20 -16.14 -14.84
C TRP A 250 -5.02 -14.88 -13.97
N ASN A 251 -3.79 -14.56 -13.57
CA ASN A 251 -3.44 -13.28 -12.94
C ASN A 251 -3.02 -12.31 -14.06
N VAL A 252 -3.91 -11.37 -14.41
CA VAL A 252 -3.73 -10.44 -15.54
C VAL A 252 -2.96 -9.16 -15.15
N MET A 253 -2.70 -8.99 -13.86
CA MET A 253 -1.86 -7.96 -13.28
C MET A 253 -0.90 -8.58 -12.28
N THR A 254 0.14 -7.85 -11.88
CA THR A 254 0.97 -8.11 -10.68
C THR A 254 1.41 -6.79 -10.08
N TRP A 255 1.80 -6.77 -8.82
CA TRP A 255 2.45 -5.61 -8.22
C TRP A 255 3.69 -6.02 -7.43
N GLY A 256 4.59 -5.08 -7.10
CA GLY A 256 5.67 -5.40 -6.16
C GLY A 256 6.84 -4.43 -6.12
N GLN A 257 7.83 -4.79 -5.30
CA GLN A 257 9.03 -4.01 -5.03
C GLN A 257 10.22 -4.48 -5.89
N TYR A 258 10.89 -3.53 -6.55
CA TYR A 258 11.87 -3.82 -7.59
C TYR A 258 13.24 -3.20 -7.29
N GLN A 259 14.25 -3.60 -8.05
CA GLN A 259 15.56 -2.94 -8.03
C GLN A 259 15.73 -2.01 -9.23
N PHE A 260 16.36 -0.86 -9.00
CA PHE A 260 16.51 0.19 -10.00
C PHE A 260 17.99 0.49 -10.31
N PRO A 261 18.77 -0.49 -10.84
CA PRO A 261 20.16 -0.22 -11.23
C PRO A 261 20.25 0.86 -12.31
N PHE A 262 21.44 1.43 -12.51
CA PHE A 262 21.66 2.54 -13.46
C PHE A 262 21.19 2.23 -14.88
N VAL A 263 21.42 1.00 -15.37
CA VAL A 263 20.79 0.53 -16.62
C VAL A 263 19.43 -0.08 -16.24
N PRO A 264 18.29 0.45 -16.74
CA PRO A 264 16.99 -0.14 -16.47
C PRO A 264 16.94 -1.61 -16.89
N MET A 265 16.53 -2.49 -15.97
CA MET A 265 16.25 -3.89 -16.30
C MET A 265 14.87 -4.03 -16.97
N VAL A 266 14.65 -5.17 -17.63
CA VAL A 266 13.39 -5.45 -18.31
C VAL A 266 12.44 -6.16 -17.35
N ASP A 267 11.18 -5.73 -17.28
CA ASP A 267 10.17 -6.45 -16.51
C ASP A 267 9.84 -7.82 -17.14
N LYS A 268 9.95 -8.88 -16.35
CA LYS A 268 9.79 -10.26 -16.80
C LYS A 268 8.36 -10.57 -17.22
N TYR A 269 7.35 -10.13 -16.48
CA TYR A 269 5.96 -10.49 -16.74
C TYR A 269 5.41 -9.75 -17.94
N LYS A 270 5.73 -8.45 -18.05
CA LYS A 270 5.49 -7.65 -19.24
C LYS A 270 6.21 -8.24 -20.47
N TRP A 271 7.44 -8.75 -20.30
CA TRP A 271 8.15 -9.39 -21.41
C TRP A 271 7.48 -10.68 -21.86
N LEU A 272 7.04 -11.54 -20.92
CA LEU A 272 6.35 -12.78 -21.24
C LEU A 272 5.02 -12.52 -21.95
N GLU A 273 4.22 -11.57 -21.45
CA GLU A 273 2.94 -11.14 -22.00
C GLU A 273 2.82 -9.60 -21.98
N PRO A 274 3.04 -8.90 -23.12
CA PRO A 274 3.02 -7.43 -23.18
C PRO A 274 1.70 -6.77 -22.78
N ARG A 275 0.58 -7.50 -22.79
CA ARG A 275 -0.70 -7.02 -22.27
C ARG A 275 -0.78 -7.05 -20.74
N HIS A 276 0.13 -7.75 -20.07
CA HIS A 276 0.17 -7.84 -18.62
C HIS A 276 0.61 -6.52 -18.01
N MET A 277 -0.15 -6.05 -17.02
CA MET A 277 0.17 -4.82 -16.30
C MET A 277 0.90 -5.16 -15.01
N VAL A 278 2.05 -4.53 -14.80
CA VAL A 278 2.80 -4.64 -13.56
C VAL A 278 2.73 -3.29 -12.86
N ASN A 279 2.27 -3.24 -11.62
CA ASN A 279 2.32 -2.02 -10.82
C ASN A 279 3.51 -2.07 -9.88
N ILE A 280 4.58 -1.36 -10.22
CA ILE A 280 5.75 -1.30 -9.35
C ILE A 280 5.54 -0.32 -8.20
N SER A 281 6.12 -0.62 -7.04
CA SER A 281 6.04 0.19 -5.84
C SER A 281 7.41 0.28 -5.18
N ASP A 282 7.71 1.45 -4.59
CA ASP A 282 8.77 1.65 -3.60
C ASP A 282 8.23 2.59 -2.52
N ARG A 283 7.46 2.01 -1.60
CA ARG A 283 6.61 2.76 -0.67
C ARG A 283 7.43 3.74 0.18
N TRP A 284 8.59 3.32 0.68
CA TRP A 284 9.41 4.12 1.61
C TRP A 284 10.35 5.13 0.92
N LYS A 285 10.62 5.01 -0.39
CA LYS A 285 11.43 6.03 -1.08
C LYS A 285 10.73 7.38 -1.08
N ARG A 286 11.48 8.44 -0.84
CA ARG A 286 10.99 9.83 -0.91
C ARG A 286 11.17 10.46 -2.30
N ASP A 287 12.13 9.94 -3.05
CA ASP A 287 12.37 10.26 -4.47
C ASP A 287 11.75 9.14 -5.31
N LYS A 288 10.80 9.50 -6.19
CA LYS A 288 10.09 8.54 -7.03
C LYS A 288 10.66 8.44 -8.45
N THR A 289 11.75 9.14 -8.75
CA THR A 289 12.39 9.16 -10.08
C THR A 289 12.67 7.77 -10.62
N ASP A 290 13.32 6.91 -9.83
CA ASP A 290 13.71 5.57 -10.26
C ASP A 290 12.49 4.68 -10.56
N ASN A 291 11.41 4.84 -9.77
CA ASN A 291 10.16 4.11 -9.96
C ASN A 291 9.50 4.54 -11.28
N LEU A 292 9.27 5.85 -11.43
CA LEU A 292 8.62 6.42 -12.61
C LEU A 292 9.41 6.13 -13.90
N GLN A 293 10.75 6.22 -13.86
CA GLN A 293 11.58 5.88 -15.02
C GLN A 293 11.53 4.39 -15.36
N PHE A 294 11.51 3.50 -14.37
CA PHE A 294 11.35 2.06 -14.64
C PHE A 294 9.98 1.74 -15.23
N ALA A 295 8.91 2.31 -14.68
CA ALA A 295 7.54 2.16 -15.15
C ALA A 295 7.43 2.58 -16.62
N PHE A 296 7.85 3.82 -16.91
CA PHE A 296 7.81 4.40 -18.25
C PHE A 296 8.69 3.66 -19.27
N PHE A 297 9.88 3.23 -18.86
CA PHE A 297 10.78 2.45 -19.71
C PHE A 297 10.17 1.09 -20.09
N ASN A 298 9.49 0.41 -19.17
CA ASN A 298 8.90 -0.91 -19.41
C ASN A 298 7.44 -0.86 -19.91
N GLY A 299 6.80 0.31 -19.95
CA GLY A 299 5.38 0.43 -20.28
C GLY A 299 4.50 -0.32 -19.26
N VAL A 300 4.91 -0.28 -17.99
CA VAL A 300 4.23 -0.88 -16.85
C VAL A 300 3.73 0.25 -15.94
N GLY A 301 2.83 -0.07 -15.01
CA GLY A 301 2.24 0.91 -14.11
C GLY A 301 3.07 1.17 -12.86
N TRP A 302 2.65 2.19 -12.13
CA TRP A 302 3.21 2.59 -10.85
C TRP A 302 2.10 2.65 -9.81
N GLU A 303 2.31 1.93 -8.72
CA GLU A 303 1.48 2.01 -7.53
C GLU A 303 2.05 3.07 -6.58
N SER A 304 1.37 4.21 -6.52
CA SER A 304 1.75 5.24 -5.56
C SER A 304 1.19 4.89 -4.19
N TRP A 305 2.08 4.85 -3.20
CA TRP A 305 1.70 4.55 -1.82
C TRP A 305 2.16 5.69 -0.92
N GLU A 306 1.31 6.72 -0.83
CA GLU A 306 1.60 7.94 -0.07
C GLU A 306 1.16 7.82 1.39
N ASN A 307 0.07 7.09 1.67
CA ASN A 307 -0.39 6.85 3.03
C ASN A 307 -0.03 5.41 3.45
N ILE A 308 1.14 5.25 4.08
CA ILE A 308 1.70 3.96 4.46
C ILE A 308 1.27 3.66 5.89
N TRP A 309 0.13 2.98 6.06
CA TRP A 309 -0.36 2.63 7.40
C TRP A 309 -0.57 3.87 8.31
N GLY A 310 -1.10 4.96 7.74
CA GLY A 310 -1.29 6.21 8.48
C GLY A 310 0.00 7.05 8.61
N ILE A 311 1.03 6.73 7.81
CA ILE A 311 2.27 7.49 7.69
C ILE A 311 2.28 8.18 6.33
N TRP A 312 2.26 9.51 6.34
CA TRP A 312 2.23 10.29 5.11
C TRP A 312 3.63 10.44 4.49
N ASN A 313 3.89 9.69 3.43
CA ASN A 313 5.04 9.79 2.54
C ASN A 313 4.64 10.36 1.17
N GLY A 314 4.11 11.58 1.16
CA GLY A 314 3.65 12.25 -0.06
C GLY A 314 4.76 12.52 -1.08
N ILE A 315 4.38 12.57 -2.36
CA ILE A 315 5.32 12.83 -3.45
C ILE A 315 5.76 14.29 -3.55
N THR A 316 6.96 14.52 -4.08
CA THR A 316 7.49 15.88 -4.26
C THR A 316 6.80 16.63 -5.40
N PRO A 317 6.84 17.97 -5.43
CA PRO A 317 6.33 18.75 -6.58
C PRO A 317 6.96 18.34 -7.92
N ARG A 318 8.25 17.96 -7.91
CA ARG A 318 8.92 17.46 -9.12
C ARG A 318 8.37 16.10 -9.56
N ASP A 319 8.19 15.16 -8.63
CA ASP A 319 7.65 13.84 -8.93
C ASP A 319 6.21 13.92 -9.43
N ALA A 320 5.40 14.82 -8.86
CA ALA A 320 4.05 15.10 -9.34
C ALA A 320 4.04 15.60 -10.79
N GLU A 321 4.89 16.57 -11.13
CA GLU A 321 5.00 17.05 -12.50
C GLU A 321 5.52 15.98 -13.47
N ALA A 322 6.51 15.19 -13.07
CA ALA A 322 7.00 14.06 -13.86
C ALA A 322 5.88 13.05 -14.12
N THR A 323 5.11 12.71 -13.08
CA THR A 323 3.94 11.81 -13.14
C THR A 323 2.92 12.33 -14.15
N ARG A 324 2.53 13.61 -14.09
CA ARG A 324 1.59 14.23 -15.05
C ARG A 324 2.04 14.08 -16.51
N ARG A 325 3.33 14.27 -16.77
CA ARG A 325 3.90 14.19 -18.13
C ARG A 325 3.92 12.75 -18.62
N VAL A 326 4.42 11.83 -17.80
CA VAL A 326 4.49 10.40 -18.09
C VAL A 326 3.08 9.84 -18.32
N ALA A 327 2.14 10.11 -17.41
CA ALA A 327 0.77 9.64 -17.49
C ALA A 327 0.04 10.12 -18.75
N ALA A 328 0.25 11.39 -19.14
CA ALA A 328 -0.33 11.90 -20.39
C ALA A 328 0.17 11.11 -21.60
N ILE A 329 1.47 10.83 -21.67
CA ILE A 329 2.09 10.08 -22.77
C ILE A 329 1.58 8.64 -22.76
N GLU A 330 1.72 7.91 -21.65
CA GLU A 330 1.37 6.49 -21.56
C GLU A 330 -0.08 6.20 -21.93
N ARG A 331 -1.02 7.03 -21.45
CA ARG A 331 -2.44 6.90 -21.81
C ARG A 331 -2.69 7.11 -23.30
N ALA A 332 -2.03 8.10 -23.90
CA ALA A 332 -2.19 8.38 -25.34
C ALA A 332 -1.52 7.32 -26.23
N VAL A 333 -0.45 6.67 -25.76
CA VAL A 333 0.26 5.61 -26.50
C VAL A 333 -0.03 4.20 -25.99
N ALA A 334 -1.04 4.01 -25.14
CA ALA A 334 -1.34 2.71 -24.51
C ALA A 334 -1.44 1.54 -25.51
N PRO A 335 -2.02 1.69 -26.72
CA PRO A 335 -2.03 0.61 -27.72
C PRO A 335 -0.64 0.15 -28.17
N PHE A 336 0.37 1.02 -28.12
CA PHE A 336 1.76 0.69 -28.44
C PHE A 336 2.43 -0.08 -27.30
N LEU A 337 2.11 0.25 -26.04
CA LEU A 337 2.73 -0.33 -24.85
C LEU A 337 2.33 -1.80 -24.60
N VAL A 338 1.45 -2.36 -25.43
CA VAL A 338 1.10 -3.79 -25.44
C VAL A 338 1.60 -4.51 -26.70
N SER A 339 2.52 -3.88 -27.45
CA SER A 339 3.09 -4.45 -28.66
C SER A 339 3.75 -5.81 -28.39
N ALA A 340 3.37 -6.81 -29.18
CA ALA A 340 4.01 -8.12 -29.16
C ALA A 340 5.50 -8.05 -29.58
N ASP A 341 5.84 -7.03 -30.37
CA ASP A 341 7.15 -6.77 -30.97
C ASP A 341 7.96 -5.73 -30.17
N TRP A 342 7.62 -5.49 -28.91
CA TRP A 342 8.40 -4.64 -28.00
C TRP A 342 9.89 -5.03 -27.99
N GLU A 343 10.75 -4.01 -28.05
CA GLU A 343 12.20 -4.13 -27.98
C GLU A 343 12.74 -3.20 -26.88
N PRO A 344 13.06 -3.75 -25.70
CA PRO A 344 13.71 -2.98 -24.64
C PRO A 344 15.17 -2.65 -25.00
N LEU A 345 15.70 -1.61 -24.37
CA LEU A 345 17.08 -1.14 -24.53
C LEU A 345 17.45 -0.83 -26.00
N ALA A 346 16.51 -0.28 -26.76
CA ALA A 346 16.76 0.17 -28.12
C ALA A 346 17.99 1.11 -28.17
N PRO A 347 18.90 0.94 -29.15
CA PRO A 347 20.16 1.67 -29.19
C PRO A 347 19.99 3.19 -29.16
N MET A 348 20.76 3.84 -28.28
CA MET A 348 20.82 5.30 -28.12
C MET A 348 22.26 5.79 -28.30
N LEU A 349 22.43 7.00 -28.82
CA LEU A 349 23.75 7.61 -29.07
C LEU A 349 24.43 8.14 -27.79
N ARG A 350 23.65 8.35 -26.73
CA ARG A 350 24.11 8.99 -25.49
C ARG A 350 24.20 7.96 -24.37
N TYR A 351 25.34 7.96 -23.68
CA TYR A 351 25.51 7.16 -22.46
C TYR A 351 24.50 7.57 -21.39
N GLY A 352 23.96 6.59 -20.66
CA GLY A 352 22.96 6.82 -19.60
C GLY A 352 21.57 7.21 -20.11
N VAL A 353 21.34 7.21 -21.42
CA VAL A 353 20.03 7.37 -22.04
C VAL A 353 19.56 6.02 -22.57
N TYR A 354 18.40 5.57 -22.13
CA TYR A 354 17.86 4.25 -22.47
C TYR A 354 16.47 4.38 -23.04
N ALA A 355 16.15 3.58 -24.06
CA ALA A 355 14.87 3.62 -24.73
C ALA A 355 14.25 2.23 -24.86
N SER A 356 12.92 2.17 -24.85
CA SER A 356 12.14 1.01 -25.28
C SER A 356 11.41 1.34 -26.56
N ARG A 357 11.48 0.45 -27.56
CA ARG A 357 10.83 0.60 -28.86
C ARG A 357 9.55 -0.23 -28.92
N TRP A 358 8.46 0.41 -29.31
CA TRP A 358 7.09 -0.10 -29.31
C TRP A 358 6.46 0.00 -30.71
N PRO A 359 6.61 -1.03 -31.57
CA PRO A 359 6.05 -1.01 -32.92
C PRO A 359 4.54 -1.27 -32.92
N LEU A 360 3.80 -0.55 -33.76
CA LEU A 360 2.37 -0.84 -34.03
C LEU A 360 2.04 -0.42 -35.47
N ASP A 361 1.81 -1.42 -36.32
CA ASP A 361 1.49 -1.24 -37.74
C ASP A 361 2.46 -0.28 -38.48
N GLN A 362 1.98 0.88 -38.92
CA GLN A 362 2.76 1.89 -39.67
C GLN A 362 3.39 2.96 -38.78
N GLN A 363 3.43 2.71 -37.47
CA GLN A 363 3.90 3.64 -36.46
C GLN A 363 4.81 2.93 -35.46
N THR A 364 5.66 3.68 -34.80
CA THR A 364 6.50 3.17 -33.71
C THR A 364 6.69 4.26 -32.68
N VAL A 365 6.51 3.90 -31.41
CA VAL A 365 6.79 4.78 -30.27
C VAL A 365 8.08 4.35 -29.59
N TRP A 366 8.87 5.29 -29.12
CA TRP A 366 9.94 5.04 -28.16
C TRP A 366 9.64 5.76 -26.86
N THR A 367 9.70 5.06 -25.73
CA THR A 367 9.76 5.66 -24.40
C THR A 367 11.23 5.75 -23.99
N ILE A 368 11.66 6.89 -23.46
CA ILE A 368 13.08 7.22 -23.26
C ILE A 368 13.27 7.78 -21.86
N VAL A 369 14.33 7.35 -21.17
CA VAL A 369 14.73 7.87 -19.86
C VAL A 369 16.19 8.31 -19.86
N ASN A 370 16.49 9.41 -19.18
CA ASN A 370 17.85 9.87 -18.92
C ASN A 370 18.22 9.59 -17.47
N ARG A 371 19.13 8.65 -17.24
CA ARG A 371 19.62 8.25 -15.91
C ARG A 371 20.79 9.11 -15.42
N ASN A 372 21.22 10.10 -16.20
CA ASN A 372 22.30 10.98 -15.82
C ASN A 372 21.83 12.13 -14.93
N GLU A 373 22.74 12.62 -14.08
CA GLU A 373 22.62 13.86 -13.29
C GLU A 373 22.66 15.15 -14.13
N TYR A 374 22.75 15.05 -15.46
CA TYR A 374 22.89 16.19 -16.36
C TYR A 374 22.01 16.05 -17.60
N ASN A 375 21.65 17.21 -18.16
CA ASN A 375 20.87 17.29 -19.40
C ASN A 375 21.68 16.77 -20.59
N VAL A 376 21.04 16.01 -21.46
CA VAL A 376 21.61 15.57 -22.74
C VAL A 376 20.95 16.36 -23.88
N ASN A 377 21.76 16.75 -24.87
CA ASN A 377 21.33 17.59 -26.00
C ASN A 377 21.90 17.07 -27.33
N GLY A 378 21.35 17.57 -28.44
CA GLY A 378 21.78 17.21 -29.79
C GLY A 378 21.31 15.81 -30.20
N PRO A 379 22.08 15.08 -31.03
CA PRO A 379 21.71 13.75 -31.50
C PRO A 379 21.45 12.75 -30.37
N GLN A 380 20.30 12.07 -30.42
CA GLN A 380 19.89 11.07 -29.42
C GLN A 380 19.77 9.66 -30.00
N ILE A 381 19.20 9.52 -31.19
CA ILE A 381 18.91 8.22 -31.82
C ILE A 381 19.19 8.26 -33.32
N GLU A 382 19.66 7.12 -33.84
CA GLU A 382 19.82 6.84 -35.27
C GLU A 382 18.84 5.74 -35.66
N LEU A 383 18.10 5.99 -36.74
CA LEU A 383 17.06 5.11 -37.26
C LEU A 383 17.33 4.78 -38.73
N ALA A 384 16.84 3.63 -39.18
CA ALA A 384 16.83 3.32 -40.60
C ALA A 384 16.03 4.39 -41.37
N THR A 385 16.55 4.82 -42.52
CA THR A 385 15.81 5.75 -43.38
C THR A 385 14.62 5.04 -44.01
N GLU A 386 13.44 5.63 -43.83
CA GLU A 386 12.22 5.20 -44.50
C GLU A 386 11.53 6.40 -45.13
N ASP A 387 11.32 6.35 -46.45
CA ASP A 387 10.70 7.45 -47.19
C ASP A 387 9.25 7.68 -46.74
N GLY A 388 8.91 8.95 -46.49
CA GLY A 388 7.58 9.37 -46.05
C GLY A 388 7.31 9.27 -44.54
N THR A 389 8.28 8.78 -43.75
CA THR A 389 8.16 8.76 -42.29
C THR A 389 8.37 10.16 -41.70
N ARG A 390 7.46 10.56 -40.80
CA ARG A 390 7.53 11.78 -39.99
C ARG A 390 7.86 11.43 -38.55
N TYR A 391 8.53 12.33 -37.84
CA TYR A 391 9.05 12.10 -36.49
C TYR A 391 8.55 13.17 -35.54
N PHE A 392 8.03 12.78 -34.39
CA PHE A 392 7.45 13.70 -33.41
C PHE A 392 8.02 13.45 -32.03
N ASP A 393 8.54 14.49 -31.39
CA ASP A 393 8.86 14.49 -29.98
C ASP A 393 7.54 14.68 -29.21
N LEU A 394 7.03 13.57 -28.68
CA LEU A 394 5.79 13.55 -27.92
C LEU A 394 5.94 14.18 -26.53
N TYR A 395 7.17 14.29 -26.00
CA TYR A 395 7.41 14.89 -24.68
C TYR A 395 7.42 16.43 -24.74
N HIS A 396 7.97 17.01 -25.82
CA HIS A 396 7.95 18.47 -26.03
C HIS A 396 6.83 18.94 -26.98
N GLY A 397 6.09 18.01 -27.58
CA GLY A 397 4.95 18.31 -28.46
C GLY A 397 5.36 19.00 -29.76
N VAL A 398 6.45 18.57 -30.38
CA VAL A 398 6.99 19.16 -31.62
C VAL A 398 7.30 18.10 -32.68
N GLU A 399 7.15 18.48 -33.95
CA GLU A 399 7.66 17.67 -35.07
C GLU A 399 9.17 17.90 -35.23
N LEU A 400 9.91 16.83 -35.43
CA LEU A 400 11.36 16.83 -35.58
C LEU A 400 11.77 16.81 -37.05
N ALA A 401 12.82 17.56 -37.37
CA ALA A 401 13.46 17.52 -38.68
C ALA A 401 14.62 16.50 -38.66
N PRO A 402 14.51 15.37 -39.41
CA PRO A 402 15.58 14.38 -39.46
C PRO A 402 16.84 14.90 -40.17
N VAL A 403 18.00 14.57 -39.64
CA VAL A 403 19.31 14.83 -40.27
C VAL A 403 19.86 13.51 -40.80
N LYS A 404 20.46 13.51 -41.99
CA LYS A 404 21.14 12.32 -42.51
C LYS A 404 22.46 12.12 -41.79
N ASP A 405 22.70 10.92 -41.28
CA ASP A 405 24.03 10.55 -40.74
C ASP A 405 25.02 10.24 -41.87
N GLN A 406 26.28 9.93 -41.50
CA GLN A 406 27.35 9.64 -42.45
C GLN A 406 27.15 8.31 -43.22
N ALA A 407 26.32 7.40 -42.70
CA ALA A 407 25.98 6.11 -43.30
C ALA A 407 24.65 6.16 -44.10
N GLY A 408 23.97 7.31 -44.15
CA GLY A 408 22.70 7.49 -44.84
C GLY A 408 21.45 7.15 -44.02
N GLY A 409 21.61 6.86 -42.72
CA GLY A 409 20.53 6.71 -41.74
C GLY A 409 19.92 8.05 -41.34
N THR A 410 18.86 7.98 -40.54
CA THR A 410 18.10 9.12 -40.03
C THR A 410 18.46 9.38 -38.58
N GLN A 411 19.15 10.48 -38.33
CA GLN A 411 19.52 10.93 -37.00
C GLN A 411 18.52 11.97 -36.49
N LEU A 412 18.05 11.79 -35.25
CA LEU A 412 17.11 12.69 -34.59
C LEU A 412 17.76 13.36 -33.38
N SER A 413 17.51 14.65 -33.23
CA SER A 413 18.04 15.47 -32.14
C SER A 413 16.91 16.12 -31.35
N PHE A 414 16.95 15.95 -30.03
CA PHE A 414 16.02 16.55 -29.08
C PHE A 414 16.68 16.58 -27.68
N PRO A 415 16.29 17.51 -26.80
CA PRO A 415 16.83 17.57 -25.45
C PRO A 415 16.17 16.52 -24.54
N ILE A 416 16.91 16.04 -23.53
CA ILE A 416 16.33 15.26 -22.43
C ILE A 416 16.96 15.77 -21.13
N GLU A 417 16.11 16.19 -20.18
CA GLU A 417 16.54 16.73 -18.90
C GLU A 417 17.26 15.67 -18.05
N ALA A 418 18.11 16.11 -17.11
CA ALA A 418 18.66 15.24 -16.06
C ALA A 418 17.53 14.53 -15.32
N HIS A 419 17.68 13.23 -15.06
CA HIS A 419 16.62 12.41 -14.44
C HIS A 419 15.26 12.55 -15.14
N GLY A 420 15.30 12.83 -16.44
CA GLY A 420 14.14 13.22 -17.24
C GLY A 420 13.63 12.07 -18.12
N TYR A 421 12.64 12.43 -18.94
CA TYR A 421 11.89 11.52 -19.79
C TYR A 421 11.86 12.08 -21.22
N GLY A 422 11.68 11.20 -22.19
CA GLY A 422 11.47 11.55 -23.59
C GLY A 422 10.53 10.55 -24.26
N ALA A 423 9.85 10.96 -25.31
CA ALA A 423 9.01 10.08 -26.11
C ALA A 423 9.06 10.47 -27.58
N LEU A 424 9.29 9.50 -28.45
CA LEU A 424 9.38 9.70 -29.90
C LEU A 424 8.29 8.89 -30.60
N LEU A 425 7.61 9.49 -31.57
CA LEU A 425 6.75 8.80 -32.52
C LEU A 425 7.34 8.90 -33.92
N ALA A 426 7.63 7.76 -34.55
CA ALA A 426 7.82 7.67 -36.00
C ALA A 426 6.50 7.21 -36.64
N SER A 427 6.02 7.93 -37.65
CA SER A 427 4.72 7.65 -38.26
C SER A 427 4.74 7.88 -39.76
N ARG A 428 4.22 6.90 -40.53
CA ARG A 428 3.96 7.05 -41.97
C ARG A 428 2.57 7.59 -42.29
N ILE A 429 1.73 7.72 -41.27
CA ILE A 429 0.42 8.36 -41.35
C ILE A 429 0.40 9.67 -40.58
N ALA A 430 -0.59 10.53 -40.86
CA ALA A 430 -0.78 11.74 -40.07
C ALA A 430 -1.13 11.38 -38.61
N PRO A 431 -0.61 12.12 -37.61
CA PRO A 431 -1.04 11.96 -36.22
C PRO A 431 -2.56 12.13 -36.12
N ASP A 432 -3.21 11.22 -35.39
CA ASP A 432 -4.65 11.32 -35.10
C ASP A 432 -4.93 12.43 -34.07
N SER A 433 -6.20 12.60 -33.71
CA SER A 433 -6.61 13.63 -32.74
C SER A 433 -6.02 13.40 -31.35
N ALA A 434 -5.86 12.14 -30.92
CA ALA A 434 -5.34 11.82 -29.59
C ALA A 434 -3.86 12.20 -29.48
N ILE A 435 -3.06 11.90 -30.50
CA ILE A 435 -1.65 12.30 -30.55
C ILE A 435 -1.51 13.83 -30.70
N GLN A 436 -2.38 14.49 -31.46
CA GLN A 436 -2.37 15.96 -31.57
C GLN A 436 -2.69 16.63 -30.24
N GLU A 437 -3.69 16.13 -29.51
CA GLU A 437 -4.06 16.62 -28.18
C GLU A 437 -2.93 16.38 -27.17
N LEU A 438 -2.32 15.19 -27.20
CA LEU A 438 -1.13 14.87 -26.41
C LEU A 438 -0.03 15.90 -26.66
N MET A 439 0.35 16.13 -27.91
CA MET A 439 1.42 17.05 -28.25
C MET A 439 1.12 18.48 -27.79
N SER A 440 -0.14 18.92 -27.86
CA SER A 440 -0.52 20.23 -27.31
C SER A 440 -0.35 20.28 -25.79
N LYS A 441 -0.80 19.23 -25.09
CA LYS A 441 -0.73 19.14 -23.62
C LYS A 441 0.70 19.03 -23.12
N THR A 442 1.52 18.15 -23.70
CA THR A 442 2.91 17.95 -23.27
C THR A 442 3.78 19.16 -23.57
N LYS A 443 3.53 19.87 -24.68
CA LYS A 443 4.18 21.16 -24.95
C LYS A 443 3.92 22.21 -23.86
N GLU A 444 2.71 22.25 -23.32
CA GLU A 444 2.36 23.14 -22.20
C GLU A 444 3.07 22.69 -20.91
N LEU A 445 2.96 21.40 -20.55
CA LEU A 445 3.60 20.85 -19.35
C LEU A 445 5.12 21.04 -19.39
N SER A 446 5.76 20.72 -20.51
CA SER A 446 7.22 20.79 -20.69
C SER A 446 7.76 22.22 -20.85
N ALA A 447 6.90 23.24 -20.91
CA ALA A 447 7.36 24.63 -21.02
C ALA A 447 8.16 25.08 -19.80
N THR A 448 7.89 24.46 -18.65
CA THR A 448 8.65 24.65 -17.41
C THR A 448 9.58 23.46 -17.20
N PRO A 449 10.91 23.64 -17.06
CA PRO A 449 11.83 22.53 -16.83
C PRO A 449 11.51 21.76 -15.54
N LEU A 450 11.62 20.43 -15.55
CA LEU A 450 11.44 19.59 -14.36
C LEU A 450 12.36 20.03 -13.21
N ALA A 451 13.59 20.44 -13.53
CA ALA A 451 14.56 20.89 -12.54
C ALA A 451 14.15 22.16 -11.77
N SER A 452 13.11 22.88 -12.21
CA SER A 452 12.59 24.05 -11.50
C SER A 452 11.59 23.71 -10.40
N TYR A 453 11.05 22.49 -10.41
CA TYR A 453 10.17 22.00 -9.35
C TYR A 453 11.00 21.48 -8.19
N SER A 454 10.51 21.69 -6.97
CA SER A 454 11.23 21.24 -5.78
C SER A 454 11.31 19.71 -5.71
N HIS A 455 12.51 19.24 -5.42
CA HIS A 455 12.81 17.84 -5.11
C HIS A 455 12.81 17.57 -3.58
N GLU A 456 12.48 18.58 -2.78
CA GLU A 456 12.48 18.48 -1.33
C GLU A 456 11.21 17.76 -0.85
N TRP A 457 11.41 16.60 -0.22
CA TRP A 457 10.36 15.93 0.55
C TRP A 457 10.18 16.60 1.91
N LYS A 458 8.93 16.76 2.35
CA LYS A 458 8.58 17.42 3.61
C LYS A 458 7.75 16.48 4.47
N VAL A 459 8.15 16.35 5.73
CA VAL A 459 7.37 15.63 6.74
C VAL A 459 6.06 16.39 7.01
N LEU A 460 4.96 15.65 7.14
CA LEU A 460 3.70 16.19 7.60
C LEU A 460 3.66 16.14 9.14
N PRO A 461 3.57 17.28 9.83
CA PRO A 461 3.48 17.29 11.29
C PRO A 461 2.13 16.76 11.75
N GLN A 462 2.12 16.09 12.91
CA GLN A 462 0.92 15.66 13.60
C GLN A 462 0.71 16.48 14.88
N HIS A 463 -0.55 16.57 15.29
CA HIS A 463 -0.94 17.28 16.50
C HIS A 463 -1.83 16.42 17.37
N ILE A 464 -1.55 16.42 18.67
CA ILE A 464 -2.41 15.83 19.69
C ILE A 464 -3.69 16.65 19.85
N VAL A 465 -4.84 15.97 19.94
CA VAL A 465 -6.12 16.60 20.27
C VAL A 465 -6.18 16.81 21.79
N PRO A 466 -6.36 18.06 22.26
CA PRO A 466 -6.33 18.34 23.70
C PRO A 466 -7.42 17.60 24.49
N ILE A 467 -7.03 16.98 25.60
CA ILE A 467 -7.98 16.47 26.60
C ILE A 467 -8.23 17.60 27.62
N ALA A 468 -9.46 18.07 27.71
CA ALA A 468 -9.82 19.16 28.62
C ALA A 468 -9.74 18.72 30.09
N ALA A 469 -9.19 19.60 30.94
CA ALA A 469 -9.16 19.40 32.38
C ALA A 469 -10.58 19.34 32.97
N THR A 470 -10.74 18.47 33.96
CA THR A 470 -11.96 18.23 34.73
C THR A 470 -11.98 19.09 35.98
N LYS A 471 -13.15 19.18 36.62
CA LYS A 471 -13.25 19.80 37.94
C LYS A 471 -12.78 18.80 39.00
N PRO A 472 -11.97 19.24 39.98
CA PRO A 472 -11.60 18.39 41.11
C PRO A 472 -12.82 17.85 41.86
N PRO A 473 -12.78 16.59 42.31
CA PRO A 473 -13.88 16.03 43.08
C PRO A 473 -13.95 16.69 44.45
N SER A 474 -15.16 16.83 45.01
CA SER A 474 -15.37 17.43 46.34
C SER A 474 -14.89 16.54 47.51
N GLY A 475 -14.42 15.32 47.22
CA GLY A 475 -13.92 14.33 48.15
C GLY A 475 -13.24 13.19 47.39
N SER A 476 -12.89 12.09 48.06
CA SER A 476 -12.33 10.91 47.38
C SER A 476 -13.40 10.23 46.51
N PRO A 477 -13.23 10.16 45.18
CA PRO A 477 -14.17 9.45 44.33
C PRO A 477 -14.19 7.96 44.67
N ALA A 478 -15.37 7.36 44.69
CA ALA A 478 -15.51 5.91 44.80
C ALA A 478 -14.90 5.24 43.56
N ASP A 479 -14.24 4.09 43.76
CA ASP A 479 -13.65 3.25 42.70
C ASP A 479 -12.55 3.92 41.84
N MET A 480 -11.93 4.99 42.33
CA MET A 480 -10.73 5.60 41.73
C MET A 480 -9.52 5.52 42.66
N ALA A 481 -8.33 5.34 42.08
CA ALA A 481 -7.06 5.41 42.79
C ALA A 481 -6.47 6.82 42.66
N LYS A 482 -5.98 7.38 43.78
CA LYS A 482 -5.23 8.64 43.75
C LYS A 482 -3.79 8.36 43.32
N ILE A 483 -3.37 9.00 42.24
CA ILE A 483 -1.98 9.01 41.78
C ILE A 483 -1.32 10.29 42.32
N PRO A 484 -0.22 10.18 43.09
CA PRO A 484 0.44 11.36 43.65
C PRO A 484 1.09 12.19 42.55
N GLU A 485 1.29 13.47 42.83
CA GLU A 485 2.17 14.31 42.00
C GLU A 485 3.61 13.77 42.06
N GLY A 486 4.32 13.85 40.93
CA GLY A 486 5.73 13.45 40.90
C GLY A 486 6.42 13.67 39.57
N ASP A 487 7.75 13.65 39.63
CA ASP A 487 8.60 13.63 38.44
C ASP A 487 8.57 12.23 37.83
N PHE A 488 8.31 12.18 36.52
CA PHE A 488 8.14 10.96 35.76
C PHE A 488 8.93 11.04 34.45
N ARG A 489 9.57 9.94 34.09
CA ARG A 489 10.23 9.81 32.78
C ARG A 489 9.33 9.01 31.86
N PHE A 490 8.61 9.71 31.00
CA PHE A 490 7.74 9.12 30.00
C PHE A 490 8.61 8.48 28.91
N ARG A 491 8.46 7.16 28.73
CA ARG A 491 9.17 6.39 27.71
C ARG A 491 8.22 5.42 27.07
N VAL A 492 8.00 5.58 25.77
CA VAL A 492 7.11 4.73 25.01
C VAL A 492 7.63 4.51 23.60
N GLN A 493 7.27 3.37 23.02
CA GLN A 493 7.44 3.07 21.60
C GLN A 493 6.14 2.54 20.99
N GLY A 494 5.86 2.90 19.74
CA GLY A 494 4.81 2.25 18.96
C GLY A 494 5.19 0.83 18.55
N ILE A 495 4.18 -0.04 18.45
CA ILE A 495 4.35 -1.46 18.11
C ILE A 495 3.97 -1.81 16.67
N GLU A 496 3.70 -0.82 15.82
CA GLU A 496 3.39 -1.03 14.41
C GLU A 496 4.50 -1.83 13.70
N ILE A 497 4.08 -2.79 12.87
CA ILE A 497 4.97 -3.83 12.33
C ILE A 497 6.02 -3.23 11.37
N GLU A 498 5.62 -2.24 10.58
CA GLU A 498 6.47 -1.60 9.56
C GLU A 498 6.75 -0.13 9.88
N GLY A 499 7.86 0.41 9.36
CA GLY A 499 8.19 1.85 9.42
C GLY A 499 9.50 2.21 10.13
N PHE A 500 10.20 1.27 10.77
CA PHE A 500 11.42 1.54 11.54
C PHE A 500 11.27 2.79 12.47
N ASP A 501 12.33 3.54 12.75
CA ASP A 501 12.29 4.81 13.52
C ASP A 501 12.56 6.02 12.61
N ASP A 502 12.01 5.98 11.40
CA ASP A 502 12.17 7.05 10.43
C ASP A 502 11.27 8.25 10.77
N ILE A 503 11.70 9.45 10.34
CA ILE A 503 10.90 10.68 10.48
C ILE A 503 9.57 10.53 9.73
N GLY A 504 8.47 10.82 10.42
CA GLY A 504 7.10 10.75 9.90
C GLY A 504 6.33 9.50 10.37
N VAL A 505 7.00 8.57 11.03
CA VAL A 505 6.41 7.29 11.48
C VAL A 505 5.69 7.48 12.82
N ASP A 506 4.56 6.80 13.01
CA ASP A 506 3.80 6.75 14.25
C ASP A 506 3.15 8.10 14.67
N VAL A 507 3.53 8.70 15.81
CA VAL A 507 2.89 9.92 16.36
C VAL A 507 3.88 11.02 16.76
N GLN A 508 3.39 12.24 16.94
CA GLN A 508 4.19 13.41 17.33
C GLN A 508 3.65 14.06 18.60
N TYR A 509 4.41 14.00 19.70
CA TYR A 509 4.05 14.69 20.93
C TYR A 509 4.36 16.19 20.86
N PRO A 510 3.73 17.03 21.70
CA PRO A 510 3.91 18.50 21.67
C PRO A 510 5.34 19.00 21.86
N TRP A 511 6.21 18.19 22.46
CA TRP A 511 7.62 18.54 22.70
C TRP A 511 8.57 18.07 21.58
N GLU A 512 8.04 17.55 20.47
CA GLU A 512 8.80 16.95 19.37
C GLU A 512 8.64 17.77 18.08
N ASP A 513 9.64 17.70 17.20
CA ASP A 513 9.66 18.42 15.92
C ASP A 513 9.00 17.65 14.77
N SER A 514 8.81 16.34 14.94
CA SER A 514 8.32 15.43 13.91
C SER A 514 7.76 14.14 14.51
N PRO A 515 6.86 13.43 13.82
CA PRO A 515 6.38 12.12 14.25
C PRO A 515 7.51 11.08 14.21
N ARG A 516 7.60 10.26 15.26
CA ARG A 516 8.59 9.17 15.40
C ARG A 516 7.99 8.02 16.19
N ARG A 517 8.64 6.85 16.15
CA ARG A 517 8.20 5.65 16.88
C ARG A 517 8.61 5.66 18.35
N PHE A 518 9.75 6.26 18.68
CA PHE A 518 10.32 6.20 20.03
C PHE A 518 10.30 7.56 20.71
N HIS A 519 9.82 7.58 21.96
CA HIS A 519 9.64 8.81 22.74
C HIS A 519 10.31 8.67 24.11
N ASP A 520 11.07 9.70 24.53
CA ASP A 520 11.65 9.81 25.87
C ASP A 520 11.57 11.27 26.34
N HIS A 521 10.75 11.53 27.36
CA HIS A 521 10.54 12.87 27.88
C HIS A 521 10.46 12.89 29.42
N PRO A 522 11.35 13.60 30.12
CA PRO A 522 11.18 13.88 31.54
C PRO A 522 10.08 14.93 31.71
N MET A 523 9.09 14.63 32.56
CA MET A 523 7.98 15.52 32.84
C MET A 523 7.58 15.49 34.31
N HIS A 524 6.88 16.54 34.73
CA HIS A 524 6.28 16.62 36.04
C HIS A 524 4.78 16.37 35.92
N VAL A 525 4.30 15.25 36.48
CA VAL A 525 2.90 14.84 36.41
C VAL A 525 2.20 15.29 37.69
N LYS A 526 1.16 16.12 37.53
CA LYS A 526 0.33 16.59 38.65
C LYS A 526 -0.43 15.43 39.28
N SER A 527 -0.90 15.61 40.52
CA SER A 527 -1.77 14.60 41.13
C SER A 527 -3.12 14.50 40.41
N PHE A 528 -3.63 13.28 40.26
CA PHE A 528 -4.91 12.98 39.61
C PHE A 528 -5.53 11.72 40.19
N TRP A 529 -6.79 11.48 39.88
CA TRP A 529 -7.51 10.25 40.15
C TRP A 529 -7.65 9.47 38.85
N ILE A 530 -7.51 8.15 38.91
CA ILE A 530 -7.78 7.26 37.78
C ILE A 530 -8.70 6.13 38.20
N ASP A 531 -9.60 5.72 37.33
CA ASP A 531 -10.49 4.58 37.60
C ASP A 531 -9.66 3.34 37.91
N LYS A 532 -10.01 2.68 39.02
CA LYS A 532 -9.35 1.44 39.46
C LYS A 532 -9.49 0.35 38.42
N TYR A 533 -10.63 0.31 37.73
CA TYR A 533 -11.01 -0.69 36.73
C TYR A 533 -11.36 0.00 35.39
N PRO A 534 -11.26 -0.68 34.24
CA PRO A 534 -11.94 -0.24 33.03
C PRO A 534 -13.44 -0.02 33.27
N VAL A 535 -14.05 0.89 32.50
CA VAL A 535 -15.50 1.15 32.63
C VAL A 535 -16.28 -0.12 32.33
N THR A 536 -17.18 -0.51 33.23
CA THR A 536 -17.95 -1.75 33.10
C THR A 536 -19.22 -1.58 32.30
N ASN A 537 -19.78 -2.67 31.78
CA ASN A 537 -21.09 -2.65 31.12
C ASN A 537 -22.20 -2.10 32.03
N ALA A 538 -22.17 -2.40 33.34
CA ALA A 538 -23.15 -1.85 34.28
C ALA A 538 -23.00 -0.34 34.48
N GLN A 539 -21.78 0.18 34.48
CA GLN A 539 -21.53 1.62 34.55
C GLN A 539 -21.97 2.33 33.26
N PHE A 540 -21.61 1.79 32.10
CA PHE A 540 -22.02 2.34 30.81
C PHE A 540 -23.55 2.29 30.62
N LYS A 541 -24.21 1.22 31.09
CA LYS A 541 -25.68 1.12 31.07
C LYS A 541 -26.35 2.25 31.87
N LYS A 542 -25.80 2.63 33.03
CA LYS A 542 -26.31 3.78 33.81
C LYS A 542 -26.20 5.08 33.03
N PHE A 543 -25.11 5.27 32.29
CA PHE A 543 -24.93 6.42 31.39
C PHE A 543 -26.02 6.44 30.33
N LEU A 544 -26.23 5.33 29.62
CA LEU A 544 -27.27 5.24 28.58
C LEU A 544 -28.67 5.50 29.14
N ASP A 545 -28.99 4.91 30.30
CA ASP A 545 -30.30 5.08 30.95
C ASP A 545 -30.55 6.51 31.41
N ALA A 546 -29.50 7.21 31.84
CA ALA A 546 -29.60 8.58 32.34
C ALA A 546 -29.65 9.63 31.23
N THR A 547 -29.01 9.37 30.09
CA THR A 547 -28.79 10.37 29.04
C THR A 547 -29.59 10.10 27.77
N HIS A 548 -30.04 8.86 27.58
CA HIS A 548 -30.57 8.37 26.30
C HIS A 548 -29.59 8.59 25.14
N TYR A 549 -28.28 8.52 25.43
CA TYR A 549 -27.24 8.66 24.42
C TYR A 549 -27.36 7.58 23.34
N HIS A 550 -27.23 8.03 22.09
CA HIS A 550 -27.10 7.21 20.90
C HIS A 550 -26.13 7.93 19.96
N PRO A 551 -25.04 7.30 19.50
CA PRO A 551 -24.11 7.95 18.58
C PRO A 551 -24.77 8.19 17.23
N HIS A 552 -24.30 9.19 16.49
CA HIS A 552 -24.82 9.47 15.15
C HIS A 552 -24.53 8.32 14.17
N ASP A 553 -23.32 7.75 14.25
CA ASP A 553 -22.96 6.49 13.62
C ASP A 553 -23.01 5.36 14.64
N ASP A 554 -23.99 4.47 14.50
CA ASP A 554 -24.23 3.34 15.40
C ASP A 554 -23.74 2.00 14.84
N LEU A 555 -22.96 2.01 13.75
CA LEU A 555 -22.42 0.79 13.18
C LEU A 555 -21.47 0.12 14.20
N ASN A 556 -21.81 -1.12 14.55
CA ASN A 556 -21.15 -1.90 15.60
C ASN A 556 -21.20 -1.28 17.02
N PHE A 557 -22.00 -0.24 17.28
CA PHE A 557 -22.12 0.33 18.62
C PHE A 557 -22.69 -0.72 19.60
N LEU A 558 -21.92 -1.05 20.64
CA LEU A 558 -22.27 -2.07 21.63
C LEU A 558 -22.69 -3.40 20.97
N ARG A 559 -21.97 -3.84 19.93
CA ARG A 559 -22.33 -4.99 19.08
C ARG A 559 -22.74 -6.26 19.83
N ASP A 560 -22.11 -6.53 20.97
CA ASP A 560 -22.39 -7.73 21.78
C ASP A 560 -23.62 -7.60 22.69
N TRP A 561 -24.23 -6.41 22.77
CA TRP A 561 -25.46 -6.16 23.52
C TRP A 561 -26.68 -6.55 22.70
N SER A 562 -27.78 -6.88 23.39
CA SER A 562 -29.06 -7.22 22.75
C SER A 562 -30.20 -6.55 23.51
N ASN A 563 -31.24 -6.10 22.79
CA ASN A 563 -32.39 -5.42 23.39
C ASN A 563 -31.98 -4.28 24.35
N SER A 564 -30.99 -3.48 23.95
CA SER A 564 -30.43 -2.36 24.73
C SER A 564 -29.82 -2.75 26.08
N THR A 565 -29.39 -4.00 26.26
CA THR A 565 -28.71 -4.45 27.49
C THR A 565 -27.56 -5.41 27.20
N TYR A 566 -26.60 -5.45 28.12
CA TYR A 566 -25.43 -6.34 28.04
C TYR A 566 -25.83 -7.80 28.30
N PRO A 567 -25.05 -8.78 27.82
CA PRO A 567 -25.32 -10.20 28.08
C PRO A 567 -25.38 -10.53 29.58
N ALA A 568 -26.19 -11.53 29.96
CA ALA A 568 -26.31 -11.92 31.36
C ALA A 568 -24.93 -12.30 31.96
N GLY A 569 -24.61 -11.75 33.14
CA GLY A 569 -23.33 -11.95 33.83
C GLY A 569 -22.17 -11.09 33.29
N TRP A 570 -22.45 -10.08 32.46
CA TRP A 570 -21.44 -9.14 31.95
C TRP A 570 -21.41 -7.80 32.68
N ASP A 571 -22.18 -7.64 33.76
CA ASP A 571 -22.30 -6.40 34.54
C ASP A 571 -20.94 -5.89 35.05
N ASN A 572 -20.06 -6.79 35.48
CA ASN A 572 -18.71 -6.49 35.97
C ASN A 572 -17.60 -6.71 34.92
N LYS A 573 -17.94 -6.87 33.64
CA LYS A 573 -16.96 -6.94 32.54
C LYS A 573 -16.78 -5.55 31.91
N PRO A 574 -15.59 -5.24 31.34
CA PRO A 574 -15.39 -4.02 30.57
C PRO A 574 -16.46 -3.84 29.49
N VAL A 575 -16.90 -2.60 29.28
CA VAL A 575 -17.65 -2.25 28.06
C VAL A 575 -16.69 -2.23 26.88
N THR A 576 -17.11 -2.83 25.77
CA THR A 576 -16.38 -2.87 24.50
C THR A 576 -17.30 -2.41 23.36
N TRP A 577 -16.81 -2.39 22.12
CA TRP A 577 -17.57 -1.86 20.98
C TRP A 577 -18.01 -0.41 21.18
N VAL A 578 -17.12 0.40 21.74
CA VAL A 578 -17.29 1.84 21.98
C VAL A 578 -16.16 2.61 21.28
N SER A 579 -16.53 3.67 20.57
CA SER A 579 -15.61 4.53 19.85
C SER A 579 -14.92 5.50 20.81
N LEU A 580 -13.95 6.25 20.30
CA LEU A 580 -13.31 7.30 21.07
C LEU A 580 -14.31 8.38 21.49
N GLU A 581 -15.27 8.73 20.61
CA GLU A 581 -16.34 9.68 20.91
C GLU A 581 -17.30 9.15 21.98
N ASP A 582 -17.68 7.86 21.92
CA ASP A 582 -18.53 7.21 22.92
C ASP A 582 -17.85 7.29 24.31
N ALA A 583 -16.56 6.98 24.36
CA ALA A 583 -15.75 7.00 25.59
C ALA A 583 -15.61 8.41 26.17
N ARG A 584 -15.37 9.43 25.34
CA ARG A 584 -15.31 10.85 25.76
C ARG A 584 -16.66 11.35 26.27
N THR A 585 -17.74 10.97 25.60
CA THR A 585 -19.10 11.38 26.00
C THR A 585 -19.47 10.79 27.36
N TYR A 586 -19.18 9.49 27.58
CA TYR A 586 -19.33 8.87 28.89
C TYR A 586 -18.48 9.57 29.94
N ALA A 587 -17.19 9.81 29.65
CA ALA A 587 -16.27 10.43 30.61
C ALA A 587 -16.77 11.81 31.03
N SER A 588 -17.21 12.63 30.08
CA SER A 588 -17.79 13.95 30.33
C SER A 588 -19.04 13.87 31.21
N TRP A 589 -19.97 12.96 30.90
CA TRP A 589 -21.17 12.72 31.72
C TRP A 589 -20.81 12.31 33.16
N ALA A 590 -19.78 11.48 33.33
CA ALA A 590 -19.30 11.03 34.63
C ALA A 590 -18.52 12.12 35.40
N GLY A 591 -18.32 13.31 34.82
CA GLY A 591 -17.51 14.39 35.40
C GLY A 591 -16.00 14.11 35.36
N LYS A 592 -15.58 13.26 34.42
CA LYS A 592 -14.22 12.75 34.23
C LYS A 592 -13.72 13.11 32.81
N ARG A 593 -12.53 12.61 32.46
CA ARG A 593 -11.92 12.65 31.12
C ARG A 593 -11.25 11.31 30.82
N LEU A 594 -10.78 11.11 29.60
CA LEU A 594 -9.81 10.04 29.32
C LEU A 594 -8.45 10.39 29.94
N PRO A 595 -7.67 9.40 30.39
CA PRO A 595 -6.31 9.65 30.85
C PRO A 595 -5.44 10.07 29.67
N HIS A 596 -4.50 10.97 29.94
CA HIS A 596 -3.38 11.14 29.04
C HIS A 596 -2.54 9.86 28.99
N GLU A 597 -1.83 9.61 27.90
CA GLU A 597 -1.01 8.40 27.79
C GLU A 597 0.07 8.32 28.88
N TRP A 598 0.72 9.45 29.19
CA TRP A 598 1.72 9.50 30.25
C TRP A 598 1.11 9.31 31.65
N GLU A 599 -0.14 9.72 31.88
CA GLU A 599 -0.86 9.46 33.13
C GLU A 599 -1.19 7.98 33.26
N TRP A 600 -1.65 7.35 32.17
CA TRP A 600 -1.89 5.92 32.12
C TRP A 600 -0.61 5.14 32.44
N GLN A 601 0.51 5.50 31.80
CA GLN A 601 1.80 4.83 32.04
C GLN A 601 2.25 5.04 33.48
N TYR A 602 2.13 6.26 34.01
CA TYR A 602 2.53 6.54 35.38
C TYR A 602 1.70 5.75 36.40
N ALA A 603 0.37 5.69 36.22
CA ALA A 603 -0.53 4.90 37.05
C ALA A 603 -0.23 3.39 37.01
N ALA A 604 0.36 2.90 35.91
CA ALA A 604 0.75 1.51 35.76
C ALA A 604 2.16 1.20 36.29
N GLN A 605 3.10 2.11 36.08
CA GLN A 605 4.54 1.90 36.27
C GLN A 605 5.04 2.42 37.62
N GLY A 606 4.48 3.50 38.14
CA GLY A 606 5.16 4.34 39.12
C GLY A 606 6.42 4.98 38.52
N THR A 607 7.47 5.16 39.32
CA THR A 607 8.70 5.86 38.90
C THR A 607 9.91 4.94 38.67
N ASP A 608 9.76 3.63 38.83
CA ASP A 608 10.89 2.69 38.82
C ASP A 608 11.24 2.09 37.44
N GLY A 609 10.48 2.44 36.40
CA GLY A 609 10.74 1.96 35.04
C GLY A 609 10.35 0.51 34.77
N ARG A 610 9.48 -0.10 35.61
CA ARG A 610 9.04 -1.48 35.42
C ARG A 610 8.36 -1.73 34.06
N LEU A 611 8.58 -2.91 33.49
CA LEU A 611 7.99 -3.29 32.19
C LEU A 611 6.52 -3.71 32.30
N TYR A 612 6.07 -4.21 33.44
CA TYR A 612 4.70 -4.63 33.71
C TYR A 612 4.24 -4.05 35.05
N PRO A 613 2.92 -3.92 35.32
CA PRO A 613 2.42 -3.37 36.58
C PRO A 613 3.00 -4.07 37.83
N TRP A 614 3.22 -5.38 37.73
CA TRP A 614 3.76 -6.24 38.79
C TRP A 614 5.28 -6.38 38.82
N GLY A 615 6.03 -5.76 37.90
CA GLY A 615 7.50 -5.81 37.85
C GLY A 615 8.07 -6.05 36.46
N ASN A 616 9.27 -6.61 36.38
CA ASN A 616 9.99 -6.78 35.10
C ASN A 616 9.88 -8.18 34.50
N ALA A 617 9.49 -9.18 35.29
CA ALA A 617 9.26 -10.54 34.81
C ALA A 617 7.81 -10.71 34.37
N TRP A 618 7.60 -11.34 33.21
CA TRP A 618 6.26 -11.70 32.75
C TRP A 618 5.57 -12.64 33.74
N ASN A 619 4.29 -12.42 34.01
CA ASN A 619 3.46 -13.28 34.86
C ASN A 619 2.12 -13.56 34.16
N ALA A 620 1.95 -14.78 33.67
CA ALA A 620 0.72 -15.19 32.98
C ALA A 620 -0.52 -15.22 33.90
N ASP A 621 -0.34 -15.40 35.22
CA ASP A 621 -1.45 -15.42 36.18
C ASP A 621 -2.01 -14.02 36.46
N ALA A 622 -1.26 -12.97 36.08
CA ALA A 622 -1.64 -11.56 36.27
C ALA A 622 -2.51 -11.00 35.13
N VAL A 623 -2.76 -11.77 34.07
CA VAL A 623 -3.55 -11.36 32.90
C VAL A 623 -4.62 -12.41 32.55
N PRO A 624 -5.66 -12.06 31.79
CA PRO A 624 -6.55 -13.04 31.18
C PRO A 624 -5.81 -14.03 30.30
N VAL A 625 -6.32 -15.26 30.20
CA VAL A 625 -5.77 -16.27 29.28
C VAL A 625 -6.00 -15.78 27.85
N PRO A 626 -4.98 -15.74 26.97
CA PRO A 626 -5.17 -15.36 25.57
C PRO A 626 -6.25 -16.22 24.89
N ASP A 627 -7.12 -15.56 24.14
CA ASP A 627 -8.06 -16.22 23.23
C ASP A 627 -7.47 -16.25 21.83
N GLU A 628 -7.04 -17.45 21.43
CA GLU A 628 -6.43 -17.74 20.14
C GLU A 628 -7.44 -18.32 19.13
N SER A 629 -8.73 -18.33 19.49
CA SER A 629 -9.77 -18.90 18.65
C SER A 629 -10.26 -17.95 17.56
N ARG A 630 -10.93 -18.51 16.55
CA ARG A 630 -11.57 -17.76 15.47
C ARG A 630 -12.89 -17.10 15.90
N THR A 631 -13.34 -17.33 17.13
CA THR A 631 -14.58 -16.78 17.69
C THR A 631 -14.27 -16.18 19.05
N MET A 632 -14.00 -14.88 19.05
CA MET A 632 -13.65 -14.12 20.24
C MET A 632 -14.70 -14.29 21.34
N ARG A 633 -14.26 -14.79 22.50
CA ARG A 633 -15.02 -14.80 23.75
C ARG A 633 -15.15 -13.39 24.31
N GLY A 634 -16.02 -13.17 25.30
CA GLY A 634 -16.06 -11.89 26.01
C GLY A 634 -14.90 -11.68 26.99
N PRO A 635 -14.58 -10.43 27.38
CA PRO A 635 -13.53 -10.10 28.34
C PRO A 635 -13.78 -10.75 29.72
N ASP A 636 -12.74 -10.83 30.54
CA ASP A 636 -12.87 -11.26 31.93
C ASP A 636 -13.48 -10.13 32.80
N ALA A 637 -14.02 -10.48 33.97
CA ALA A 637 -14.49 -9.48 34.93
C ALA A 637 -13.31 -8.62 35.40
N VAL A 638 -13.56 -7.33 35.66
CA VAL A 638 -12.49 -6.34 35.91
C VAL A 638 -11.67 -6.60 37.19
N ASP A 639 -12.16 -7.46 38.08
CA ASP A 639 -11.52 -7.85 39.34
C ASP A 639 -10.96 -9.28 39.33
N ALA A 640 -10.97 -9.96 38.18
CA ALA A 640 -10.57 -11.37 38.08
C ALA A 640 -9.06 -11.61 38.27
N LYS A 641 -8.23 -10.59 38.09
CA LYS A 641 -6.76 -10.69 38.09
C LYS A 641 -6.09 -9.80 39.13
N PRO A 642 -6.32 -10.03 40.45
CA PRO A 642 -5.77 -9.20 41.53
C PRO A 642 -4.24 -9.08 41.53
N GLN A 643 -3.53 -10.08 41.00
CA GLN A 643 -2.07 -10.05 40.87
C GLN A 643 -1.57 -9.07 39.78
N GLY A 644 -2.46 -8.61 38.90
CA GLY A 644 -2.18 -7.61 37.86
C GLY A 644 -2.21 -6.16 38.35
N ALA A 645 -2.41 -5.94 39.65
CA ALA A 645 -2.48 -4.60 40.23
C ALA A 645 -1.17 -3.82 40.03
N SER A 646 -1.30 -2.55 39.67
CA SER A 646 -0.17 -1.60 39.66
C SER A 646 0.29 -1.27 41.09
N PRO A 647 1.45 -0.60 41.28
CA PRO A 647 1.88 -0.15 42.61
C PRO A 647 0.89 0.82 43.29
N PHE A 648 -0.06 1.39 42.53
CA PHE A 648 -1.14 2.24 43.05
C PHE A 648 -2.48 1.49 43.21
N GLY A 649 -2.51 0.18 42.95
CA GLY A 649 -3.71 -0.65 43.08
C GLY A 649 -4.67 -0.57 41.89
N VAL A 650 -4.22 -0.01 40.75
CA VAL A 650 -5.00 0.06 39.51
C VAL A 650 -4.96 -1.30 38.82
N MET A 651 -6.12 -1.79 38.40
CA MET A 651 -6.33 -3.13 37.88
C MET A 651 -6.44 -3.14 36.35
N ASP A 652 -6.17 -4.30 35.74
CA ASP A 652 -6.36 -4.57 34.31
C ASP A 652 -5.71 -3.53 33.38
N LEU A 653 -4.49 -3.10 33.71
CA LEU A 653 -3.68 -2.26 32.83
C LEU A 653 -2.98 -3.08 31.73
N VAL A 654 -2.99 -4.42 31.82
CA VAL A 654 -2.40 -5.31 30.80
C VAL A 654 -3.35 -6.48 30.50
N GLY A 655 -3.64 -6.69 29.21
CA GLY A 655 -4.18 -7.95 28.67
C GLY A 655 -5.68 -8.20 28.72
N ASN A 656 -6.52 -7.36 29.34
CA ASN A 656 -7.98 -7.53 29.27
C ASN A 656 -8.54 -6.86 28.01
N VAL A 657 -8.67 -5.53 28.02
CA VAL A 657 -9.06 -4.77 26.83
C VAL A 657 -8.05 -3.66 26.59
N TRP A 658 -7.85 -3.34 25.30
CA TRP A 658 -7.21 -2.11 24.91
C TRP A 658 -7.94 -0.91 25.51
N GLN A 659 -7.21 0.15 25.81
CA GLN A 659 -7.76 1.33 26.48
C GLN A 659 -7.42 2.60 25.72
N TRP A 660 -8.46 3.34 25.34
CA TRP A 660 -8.35 4.66 24.73
C TRP A 660 -7.61 5.66 25.62
N THR A 661 -6.66 6.41 25.04
CA THR A 661 -6.02 7.58 25.68
C THR A 661 -6.11 8.81 24.78
N GLU A 662 -5.15 8.97 23.88
CA GLU A 662 -4.92 10.16 23.06
C GLU A 662 -5.52 10.02 21.66
N GLU A 663 -5.69 11.16 21.00
CA GLU A 663 -5.95 11.23 19.57
C GLU A 663 -4.90 12.14 18.94
N PHE A 664 -4.34 11.70 17.81
CA PHE A 664 -3.45 12.46 16.97
C PHE A 664 -4.09 12.67 15.61
N GLN A 665 -3.88 13.84 15.02
CA GLN A 665 -4.37 14.17 13.70
C GLN A 665 -3.35 14.94 12.88
N ASP A 666 -3.38 14.69 11.58
CA ASP A 666 -2.82 15.54 10.53
C ASP A 666 -3.87 15.73 9.41
N ASP A 667 -3.45 16.28 8.26
CA ASP A 667 -4.35 16.54 7.12
C ASP A 667 -4.88 15.27 6.44
N HIS A 668 -4.20 14.14 6.63
CA HIS A 668 -4.50 12.85 6.00
C HIS A 668 -4.94 11.77 6.99
N THR A 669 -4.43 11.75 8.22
CA THR A 669 -4.58 10.63 9.15
C THR A 669 -5.17 11.09 10.48
N VAL A 670 -6.02 10.24 11.06
CA VAL A 670 -6.37 10.30 12.49
C VAL A 670 -5.98 8.98 13.13
N GLY A 671 -5.27 9.05 14.25
CA GLY A 671 -4.86 7.88 15.03
C GLY A 671 -5.25 8.03 16.49
N GLY A 672 -5.80 6.97 17.08
CA GLY A 672 -6.04 6.91 18.52
C GLY A 672 -5.02 6.03 19.21
N ILE A 673 -4.49 6.48 20.34
CA ILE A 673 -3.54 5.67 21.11
C ILE A 673 -4.26 4.70 22.03
N LEU A 674 -3.82 3.44 21.95
CA LEU A 674 -4.30 2.32 22.71
C LEU A 674 -3.23 1.77 23.64
N ARG A 675 -3.61 1.52 24.89
CA ARG A 675 -2.70 1.02 25.93
C ARG A 675 -3.12 -0.35 26.48
N GLY A 676 -2.14 -1.16 26.85
CA GLY A 676 -2.30 -2.36 27.68
C GLY A 676 -2.53 -3.69 26.95
N GLY A 677 -2.81 -3.70 25.64
CA GLY A 677 -3.14 -4.94 24.93
C GLY A 677 -4.53 -5.48 25.28
N SER A 678 -4.91 -6.57 24.61
CA SER A 678 -6.17 -7.29 24.89
C SER A 678 -5.95 -8.79 25.06
N TYR A 679 -7.01 -9.51 25.45
CA TYR A 679 -6.96 -10.96 25.58
C TYR A 679 -7.03 -11.66 24.21
N TYR A 680 -7.48 -10.99 23.15
CA TYR A 680 -7.67 -11.62 21.85
C TYR A 680 -6.37 -11.63 21.04
N GLN A 681 -5.96 -12.80 20.56
CA GLN A 681 -4.71 -13.01 19.83
C GLN A 681 -4.94 -13.98 18.65
N PRO A 682 -5.41 -13.49 17.49
CA PRO A 682 -5.61 -14.35 16.32
C PRO A 682 -4.27 -14.96 15.85
N GLN A 683 -4.33 -16.18 15.35
CA GLN A 683 -3.15 -16.97 14.98
C GLN A 683 -2.94 -17.05 13.46
N GLY A 684 -1.70 -17.33 13.06
CA GLY A 684 -1.34 -17.65 11.67
C GLY A 684 -0.63 -16.55 10.89
N SER A 685 -0.55 -15.34 11.43
CA SER A 685 0.17 -14.23 10.78
C SER A 685 0.72 -13.25 11.80
N ILE A 686 1.86 -12.65 11.49
CA ILE A 686 2.40 -11.51 12.26
C ILE A 686 1.62 -10.23 11.98
N TRP A 687 0.91 -10.16 10.85
CA TRP A 687 0.19 -8.98 10.35
C TRP A 687 -1.11 -8.67 11.08
N TYR A 688 -1.45 -9.39 12.14
CA TYR A 688 -2.56 -8.97 13.00
C TYR A 688 -2.15 -7.85 13.93
N PHE A 689 -3.13 -7.07 14.40
CA PHE A 689 -2.93 -5.99 15.36
C PHE A 689 -2.09 -6.49 16.55
N PRO A 690 -0.85 -5.98 16.71
CA PRO A 690 0.10 -6.54 17.66
C PRO A 690 -0.27 -6.18 19.10
N GLN A 691 0.25 -6.92 20.09
CA GLN A 691 -0.02 -6.70 21.52
C GLN A 691 0.99 -5.73 22.16
N ALA A 692 0.53 -4.80 23.00
CA ALA A 692 1.36 -3.90 23.81
C ALA A 692 1.29 -4.30 25.30
N TYR A 693 1.94 -5.40 25.67
CA TYR A 693 1.95 -5.84 27.08
C TYR A 693 2.93 -5.07 27.95
N LYS A 694 4.00 -4.51 27.37
CA LYS A 694 4.92 -3.70 28.17
C LYS A 694 4.36 -2.30 28.37
N LEU A 695 4.59 -1.75 29.56
CA LEU A 695 4.16 -0.40 29.91
C LEU A 695 4.87 0.70 29.13
N ASN A 696 5.93 0.39 28.38
CA ASN A 696 6.59 1.31 27.47
C ASN A 696 6.23 1.06 26.01
N GLU A 697 5.10 0.39 25.73
CA GLU A 697 4.58 0.14 24.39
C GLU A 697 3.17 0.72 24.25
N HIS A 698 2.82 1.22 23.06
CA HIS A 698 1.44 1.53 22.70
C HIS A 698 1.08 0.94 21.35
N GLY A 699 -0.22 0.71 21.12
CA GLY A 699 -0.78 0.51 19.79
C GLY A 699 -1.37 1.81 19.26
N LYS A 700 -1.26 2.04 17.95
CA LYS A 700 -1.94 3.11 17.23
C LYS A 700 -3.08 2.50 16.42
N LEU A 701 -4.31 2.87 16.74
CA LEU A 701 -5.47 2.51 15.91
C LEU A 701 -5.66 3.62 14.87
N LEU A 702 -5.59 3.28 13.59
CA LEU A 702 -5.98 4.23 12.54
C LEU A 702 -7.49 4.37 12.54
N MET A 703 -7.99 5.59 12.42
CA MET A 703 -9.42 5.87 12.53
C MET A 703 -9.93 6.54 11.28
N THR A 704 -11.01 5.99 10.72
CA THR A 704 -11.83 6.70 9.72
C THR A 704 -12.56 7.88 10.38
N SER A 705 -13.01 7.69 11.62
CA SER A 705 -13.61 8.74 12.44
C SER A 705 -13.57 8.37 13.92
N PRO A 706 -13.29 9.33 14.83
CA PRO A 706 -13.43 9.11 16.27
C PRO A 706 -14.82 8.59 16.70
N SER A 707 -15.84 8.79 15.87
CA SER A 707 -17.22 8.34 16.11
C SER A 707 -17.51 6.91 15.67
N MET A 708 -16.67 6.30 14.83
CA MET A 708 -16.97 5.04 14.15
C MET A 708 -16.13 3.85 14.62
N ASP A 709 -14.84 4.08 14.84
CA ASP A 709 -13.88 3.00 15.01
C ASP A 709 -14.06 2.30 16.37
N ARG A 710 -14.61 1.09 16.31
CA ARG A 710 -15.01 0.26 17.46
C ARG A 710 -14.44 -1.14 17.33
N SER A 711 -14.13 -1.78 18.45
CA SER A 711 -13.63 -3.16 18.49
C SER A 711 -14.11 -3.90 19.74
N GLY A 712 -14.24 -5.22 19.62
CA GLY A 712 -14.59 -6.11 20.73
C GLY A 712 -13.45 -6.28 21.74
N GLY A 713 -12.21 -5.98 21.34
CA GLY A 713 -11.03 -5.98 22.19
C GLY A 713 -10.72 -4.63 22.82
N LEU A 714 -11.56 -3.62 22.59
CA LEU A 714 -11.28 -2.22 22.89
C LEU A 714 -12.34 -1.61 23.82
N GLY A 715 -11.88 -1.06 24.93
CA GLY A 715 -12.66 -0.30 25.91
C GLY A 715 -11.90 0.93 26.38
N PHE A 716 -12.16 1.37 27.61
CA PHE A 716 -11.51 2.55 28.17
C PHE A 716 -11.60 2.61 29.70
N ARG A 717 -10.87 3.56 30.28
CA ARG A 717 -11.00 3.98 31.67
C ARG A 717 -10.97 5.50 31.74
N CYS A 718 -11.44 6.08 32.84
CA CYS A 718 -11.41 7.52 33.01
C CYS A 718 -10.36 7.97 34.03
N ALA A 719 -9.97 9.25 33.93
CA ALA A 719 -9.20 10.00 34.89
C ALA A 719 -9.95 11.28 35.30
N GLN A 720 -9.58 11.85 36.44
CA GLN A 720 -10.11 13.11 36.96
C GLN A 720 -8.99 13.87 37.64
N ASP A 721 -8.88 15.16 37.37
CA ASP A 721 -7.86 16.04 37.95
C ASP A 721 -8.11 16.19 39.46
N ALA A 722 -7.03 16.23 40.26
CA ALA A 722 -7.16 16.34 41.70
C ALA A 722 -7.11 17.79 42.21
N GLU A 723 -6.61 18.73 41.39
CA GLU A 723 -6.39 20.15 41.74
C GLU A 723 -6.70 21.10 40.58
#